data_AF-A0A0D9Y8W8-F1
#
_entry.id   AF-A0A0D9Y8W8-F1
#
_cell.length_a   1.000
_cell.length_b   1.000
_cell.length_c   1.000
_cell.angle_alpha   90.00
_cell.angle_beta   90.00
_cell.angle_gamma   90.00
#
_symmetry.space_group_name_H-M   'P 1'
#
loop_
_entity.id
_entity.type
_entity.pdbx_description
1 polymer ?
#
loop_
_entity_poly.entity_id
_entity_poly.type
_entity_poly.pdbx_seq_one_letter_code
_entity_poly.pdbx_strand_id
1 'polypeptide(L)'
;MSTDAKTRRGLAAATRRRRGAERASSRGSPAQQDHRRLDYHVFPDDLGGLGAAAPRCDLERRVHGAALLGAFSPCFHGSSSSHLPPQHSSEEVSAAAAAREQEQTLRLFLQDIERSIVFGICKNPETTEFFRDHRRRLDDYFAAAKNLLQMLEHPVLAYGDLHNRAKSLLVTAMGSLAVELCHLKIWKPDALASYLGCTPTSIWELARSSCRGGGGGSGSASSASWMSTSRSCSGGSSGPNGVSFDGYYMALSEERTVRSGQASSVTASHIDLKSVSILNKIADFMIGVGHEQMLRGAFDQHSEHLVRYIEILDIDKILGNHMEESTELLLKVWTSTMRTVFSVLDEMRTQLNQKDHGTFSSLKVDYFSAIAKESVMKLLNYANAICIQVGPNDPSCRDTHASVKHYPSKMVNLLIMFQALEYAKMEILDLFLGQTKGPILMEIERLTNGLSAVFLVLLVELNGLLRSQHLVISNTGVHHVTQHIMGLMRLLVEQKDKVHMMLNDNPDKFGQVVTQLISSLEFMLDMNSRSLALQGQQQVFLLNNINFVLEQANNYTDLKLILGESWCLQRHVQLDQFLASYVEASWTPVMSSFIITRIPKILWPQQLFDKFNSRFEMTYNVQKTWKVTDPVIRQKLREKITQKVIPLYRMYLESYSDKKQKSVRFNVEHLEARLLEIFEG
;
A
#
# COMPACT_ATOMS: atom_id res chain seq x y z
N MET A 1 -26.26 -31.21 -44.61
CA MET A 1 -27.64 -30.82 -44.98
C MET A 1 -28.15 -29.91 -43.86
N SER A 2 -28.00 -28.60 -44.06
CA SER A 2 -29.08 -27.62 -44.33
C SER A 2 -29.49 -26.91 -43.02
N THR A 3 -28.82 -25.81 -42.69
CA THR A 3 -29.24 -24.40 -42.91
C THR A 3 -30.33 -23.95 -41.96
N ASP A 4 -30.02 -23.00 -41.09
CA ASP A 4 -30.72 -21.71 -41.19
C ASP A 4 -29.88 -20.54 -40.65
N ALA A 5 -30.15 -19.35 -41.20
CA ALA A 5 -29.27 -18.20 -41.21
C ALA A 5 -29.99 -16.90 -40.78
N LYS A 6 -29.16 -15.88 -40.49
CA LYS A 6 -29.45 -14.42 -40.39
C LYS A 6 -30.14 -13.96 -39.09
N THR A 7 -29.69 -12.89 -38.43
CA THR A 7 -29.72 -11.51 -38.96
C THR A 7 -28.94 -10.50 -38.06
N ARG A 8 -28.03 -9.71 -38.67
CA ARG A 8 -27.69 -8.24 -38.53
C ARG A 8 -27.79 -7.53 -37.16
N ARG A 9 -27.02 -6.49 -36.76
CA ARG A 9 -26.21 -5.43 -37.44
C ARG A 9 -25.55 -4.53 -36.34
N GLY A 10 -24.48 -3.79 -36.68
CA GLY A 10 -24.12 -2.48 -36.08
C GLY A 10 -22.72 -2.42 -35.42
N LEU A 11 -21.60 -2.17 -36.10
CA LEU A 11 -20.98 -0.93 -36.64
C LEU A 11 -20.22 -0.04 -35.62
N ALA A 12 -18.91 0.19 -35.92
CA ALA A 12 -18.06 1.37 -35.66
C ALA A 12 -17.72 1.75 -34.19
N ALA A 13 -16.55 2.28 -33.80
CA ALA A 13 -15.28 2.65 -34.44
C ALA A 13 -14.24 3.02 -33.34
N ALA A 14 -12.95 3.01 -33.72
CA ALA A 14 -11.79 3.83 -33.27
C ALA A 14 -11.56 4.07 -31.75
N THR A 15 -10.36 3.94 -31.16
CA THR A 15 -9.07 4.65 -31.40
C THR A 15 -7.99 3.91 -30.58
N ARG A 16 -6.86 3.48 -31.15
CA ARG A 16 -5.55 4.18 -31.28
C ARG A 16 -4.69 4.27 -30.00
N ARG A 17 -3.43 3.77 -30.14
CA ARG A 17 -2.17 4.12 -29.43
C ARG A 17 -2.02 3.60 -28.00
N ARG A 18 -0.83 3.27 -27.48
CA ARG A 18 0.55 2.96 -27.98
C ARG A 18 1.36 2.74 -26.69
N ARG A 19 2.28 1.76 -26.70
CA ARG A 19 3.56 1.69 -25.93
C ARG A 19 3.42 1.67 -24.40
N GLY A 20 4.02 0.71 -23.70
CA GLY A 20 5.48 0.59 -23.54
C GLY A 20 5.91 1.60 -22.48
N ALA A 21 6.73 1.33 -21.48
CA ALA A 21 7.58 0.21 -21.13
C ALA A 21 8.11 0.54 -19.70
N GLU A 22 8.77 -0.42 -19.03
CA GLU A 22 9.84 -0.15 -18.05
C GLU A 22 9.39 0.53 -16.72
N ARG A 23 10.05 0.38 -15.56
CA ARG A 23 11.32 -0.24 -15.21
C ARG A 23 11.45 -0.34 -13.70
N ALA A 24 12.35 -1.25 -13.33
CA ALA A 24 13.34 -1.10 -12.28
C ALA A 24 12.91 -1.36 -10.85
N SER A 25 13.82 -1.99 -10.12
CA SER A 25 13.96 -1.77 -8.70
C SER A 25 15.30 -2.01 -8.06
N SER A 26 15.68 -1.06 -7.23
CA SER A 26 16.32 -1.18 -5.93
C SER A 26 17.79 -1.30 -5.97
N ARG A 27 18.51 -0.77 -4.99
CA ARG A 27 18.34 0.26 -3.95
C ARG A 27 19.46 -0.16 -3.02
N GLY A 28 20.34 0.75 -2.69
CA GLY A 28 20.59 0.99 -1.30
C GLY A 28 21.75 0.24 -0.69
N SER A 29 22.79 1.04 -0.40
CA SER A 29 23.18 1.36 0.99
C SER A 29 23.80 0.21 1.83
N PRO A 30 24.34 0.46 3.04
CA PRO A 30 24.93 1.68 3.62
C PRO A 30 26.21 1.40 4.49
N ALA A 31 26.67 2.46 5.19
CA ALA A 31 27.24 2.49 6.56
C ALA A 31 28.70 2.00 6.75
N GLN A 32 29.54 2.49 7.68
CA GLN A 32 29.41 3.43 8.82
C GLN A 32 30.80 3.89 9.32
N GLN A 33 30.85 5.11 9.90
CA GLN A 33 31.56 5.58 11.13
C GLN A 33 32.95 5.02 11.57
N ASP A 34 33.95 5.89 11.78
CA ASP A 34 34.20 6.68 13.03
C ASP A 34 35.71 6.95 13.35
N HIS A 35 35.92 8.08 14.04
CA HIS A 35 36.96 8.40 15.05
C HIS A 35 38.46 8.72 14.74
N ARG A 36 38.80 9.98 15.10
CA ARG A 36 39.87 10.49 16.01
C ARG A 36 41.39 10.41 15.67
N ARG A 37 41.96 11.64 15.65
CA ARG A 37 43.14 12.19 16.38
C ARG A 37 44.61 11.84 16.01
N LEU A 38 45.39 12.94 16.01
CA LEU A 38 46.78 13.18 16.47
C LEU A 38 47.94 13.08 15.45
N ASP A 39 48.45 14.28 15.14
CA ASP A 39 49.84 14.76 15.05
C ASP A 39 51.01 13.74 15.04
N TYR A 40 51.96 13.94 14.11
CA TYR A 40 53.30 14.52 14.40
C TYR A 40 54.23 14.45 13.17
N HIS A 41 55.02 15.53 12.99
CA HIS A 41 56.33 15.74 12.34
C HIS A 41 56.83 14.72 11.26
N VAL A 42 57.47 15.14 10.15
CA VAL A 42 58.87 15.63 10.09
C VAL A 42 59.16 16.05 8.62
N PHE A 43 59.70 17.26 8.41
CA PHE A 43 60.57 17.64 7.28
C PHE A 43 62.00 17.18 7.61
N PRO A 44 62.89 16.80 6.67
CA PRO A 44 63.42 17.77 5.68
C PRO A 44 63.91 17.24 4.31
N ASP A 45 64.02 18.19 3.39
CA ASP A 45 65.04 18.42 2.34
C ASP A 45 66.05 17.30 1.98
N ASP A 46 66.22 16.97 0.69
CA ASP A 46 67.16 17.70 -0.19
C ASP A 46 67.26 17.13 -1.63
N LEU A 47 67.40 18.08 -2.57
CA LEU A 47 68.16 18.11 -3.83
C LEU A 47 68.42 16.86 -4.69
N GLY A 48 68.03 16.94 -5.97
CA GLY A 48 68.91 16.52 -7.08
C GLY A 48 68.24 16.00 -8.37
N GLY A 49 68.40 16.74 -9.48
CA GLY A 49 68.71 16.12 -10.79
C GLY A 49 67.66 16.12 -11.91
N LEU A 50 67.61 17.22 -12.67
CA LEU A 50 67.61 17.33 -14.15
C LEU A 50 67.03 16.20 -15.04
N GLY A 51 66.10 16.58 -15.94
CA GLY A 51 65.99 15.92 -17.26
C GLY A 51 64.67 16.11 -18.05
N ALA A 52 64.67 17.05 -19.01
CA ALA A 52 63.90 17.11 -20.28
C ALA A 52 62.34 17.10 -20.23
N ALA A 53 61.62 18.20 -20.53
CA ALA A 53 61.44 18.96 -21.78
C ALA A 53 60.09 18.69 -22.49
N ALA A 54 59.43 19.78 -22.90
CA ALA A 54 58.27 19.96 -23.81
C ALA A 54 56.85 20.03 -23.18
N PRO A 55 55.95 20.88 -23.71
CA PRO A 55 55.91 22.30 -23.38
C PRO A 55 54.58 22.74 -22.71
N ARG A 56 54.69 23.76 -21.85
CA ARG A 56 53.58 24.60 -21.42
C ARG A 56 53.08 25.41 -22.62
N CYS A 57 51.83 25.23 -23.00
CA CYS A 57 51.08 26.28 -23.68
C CYS A 57 50.39 27.13 -22.62
N ASP A 58 50.86 28.36 -22.47
CA ASP A 58 50.14 29.45 -21.83
C ASP A 58 48.76 29.60 -22.47
N LEU A 59 47.71 29.37 -21.66
CA LEU A 59 46.35 29.74 -21.99
C LEU A 59 45.82 30.76 -20.97
N GLU A 60 46.65 31.77 -20.66
CA GLU A 60 46.18 33.04 -20.12
C GLU A 60 45.73 33.95 -21.28
N ARG A 61 44.57 33.63 -21.86
CA ARG A 61 43.71 34.60 -22.55
C ARG A 61 42.30 34.46 -22.00
N ARG A 62 42.15 34.84 -20.73
CA ARG A 62 40.84 35.08 -20.12
C ARG A 62 40.34 36.45 -20.56
N VAL A 63 39.19 36.43 -21.22
CA VAL A 63 38.09 37.40 -21.06
C VAL A 63 38.53 38.86 -20.92
N HIS A 64 38.88 39.50 -22.03
CA HIS A 64 38.89 40.97 -22.16
C HIS A 64 37.87 41.42 -23.22
N GLY A 65 36.66 40.83 -23.19
CA GLY A 65 35.54 41.27 -24.03
C GLY A 65 34.87 42.56 -23.52
N ALA A 66 34.92 42.82 -22.21
CA ALA A 66 34.33 44.03 -21.62
C ALA A 66 35.08 45.32 -22.03
N ALA A 67 36.39 45.22 -22.31
CA ALA A 67 37.22 46.36 -22.70
C ALA A 67 36.93 46.84 -24.14
N LEU A 68 36.45 45.96 -25.02
CA LEU A 68 36.12 46.33 -26.40
C LEU A 68 34.78 47.08 -26.50
N LEU A 69 33.80 46.78 -25.63
CA LEU A 69 32.51 47.48 -25.65
C LEU A 69 32.53 48.81 -24.88
N GLY A 70 33.40 48.96 -23.87
CA GLY A 70 33.56 50.22 -23.12
C GLY A 70 34.23 51.36 -23.90
N ALA A 71 34.86 51.07 -25.04
CA ALA A 71 35.44 52.08 -25.92
C ALA A 71 34.42 52.73 -26.88
N PHE A 72 33.16 52.30 -26.85
CA PHE A 72 32.10 52.81 -27.74
C PHE A 72 31.07 53.61 -26.94
N SER A 73 31.38 54.88 -26.68
CA SER A 73 30.41 55.88 -26.22
C SER A 73 30.46 57.10 -27.15
N PRO A 74 29.36 57.58 -27.73
CA PRO A 74 29.40 58.76 -28.58
C PRO A 74 29.28 60.03 -27.72
N CYS A 75 30.37 60.80 -27.63
CA CYS A 75 30.32 62.18 -27.14
C CYS A 75 29.56 63.04 -28.17
N PHE A 76 28.29 63.33 -27.91
CA PHE A 76 27.57 64.42 -28.57
C PHE A 76 27.78 65.72 -27.78
N HIS A 77 28.63 66.62 -28.31
CA HIS A 77 28.59 68.03 -27.97
C HIS A 77 28.38 68.84 -29.25
N GLY A 78 27.27 69.57 -29.28
CA GLY A 78 26.89 70.44 -30.39
C GLY A 78 27.72 71.72 -30.42
N SER A 79 27.97 72.20 -31.63
CA SER A 79 28.14 73.64 -31.94
C SER A 79 27.90 73.87 -33.44
N SER A 80 27.31 75.02 -33.72
CA SER A 80 26.53 75.37 -34.91
C SER A 80 27.33 75.82 -36.14
N SER A 81 26.71 75.63 -37.31
CA SER A 81 26.69 76.48 -38.52
C SER A 81 27.99 76.80 -39.27
N SER A 82 28.13 76.31 -40.51
CA SER A 82 28.11 77.17 -41.72
C SER A 82 28.10 76.34 -43.02
N HIS A 83 27.39 76.85 -44.03
CA HIS A 83 27.12 76.29 -45.36
C HIS A 83 28.34 75.76 -46.15
N LEU A 84 28.25 74.54 -46.69
CA LEU A 84 28.96 74.01 -47.88
C LEU A 84 28.10 72.88 -48.54
N PRO A 85 28.22 72.62 -49.87
CA PRO A 85 27.32 71.75 -50.66
C PRO A 85 27.68 70.24 -50.51
N PRO A 86 26.84 69.29 -51.02
CA PRO A 86 26.80 67.93 -50.50
C PRO A 86 27.93 67.03 -51.03
N GLN A 87 28.79 66.54 -50.14
CA GLN A 87 29.64 65.37 -50.40
C GLN A 87 28.93 64.09 -49.94
N HIS A 88 27.76 63.78 -50.49
CA HIS A 88 26.94 62.63 -50.04
C HIS A 88 27.48 61.24 -50.45
N SER A 89 28.48 61.12 -51.34
CA SER A 89 28.91 59.81 -51.84
C SER A 89 30.12 59.19 -51.12
N SER A 90 30.96 59.98 -50.44
CA SER A 90 32.15 59.46 -49.76
C SER A 90 31.87 59.05 -48.31
N GLU A 91 31.01 59.80 -47.61
CA GLU A 91 30.63 59.50 -46.21
C GLU A 91 29.67 58.30 -46.12
N GLU A 92 28.72 58.15 -47.05
CA GLU A 92 27.82 56.99 -47.10
C GLU A 92 28.55 55.67 -47.42
N VAL A 93 29.55 55.71 -48.30
CA VAL A 93 30.39 54.53 -48.62
C VAL A 93 31.32 54.19 -47.45
N SER A 94 31.84 55.19 -46.74
CA SER A 94 32.64 54.99 -45.52
C SER A 94 31.80 54.44 -44.36
N ALA A 95 30.58 54.95 -44.16
CA ALA A 95 29.65 54.44 -43.15
C ALA A 95 29.17 53.00 -43.47
N ALA A 96 28.92 52.68 -44.74
CA ALA A 96 28.56 51.32 -45.16
C ALA A 96 29.73 50.33 -45.05
N ALA A 97 30.97 50.78 -45.28
CA ALA A 97 32.17 49.97 -45.07
C ALA A 97 32.41 49.70 -43.57
N ALA A 98 32.29 50.73 -42.72
CA ALA A 98 32.37 50.61 -41.27
C ALA A 98 31.28 49.69 -40.69
N ALA A 99 30.05 49.78 -41.21
CA ALA A 99 28.96 48.87 -40.81
C ALA A 99 29.23 47.41 -41.19
N ARG A 100 29.81 47.14 -42.37
CA ARG A 100 30.21 45.79 -42.80
C ARG A 100 31.38 45.23 -41.99
N GLU A 101 32.36 46.06 -41.65
CA GLU A 101 33.47 45.67 -40.78
C GLU A 101 32.95 45.33 -39.37
N GLN A 102 32.06 46.16 -38.83
CA GLN A 102 31.41 45.93 -37.55
C GLN A 102 30.57 44.63 -37.56
N GLU A 103 29.81 44.36 -38.62
CA GLU A 103 29.09 43.10 -38.79
C GLU A 103 30.03 41.89 -38.80
N GLN A 104 31.18 41.99 -39.50
CA GLN A 104 32.16 40.92 -39.58
C GLN A 104 32.84 40.64 -38.23
N THR A 105 33.15 41.68 -37.45
CA THR A 105 33.63 41.54 -36.07
C THR A 105 32.59 40.86 -35.17
N LEU A 106 31.31 41.26 -35.28
CA LEU A 106 30.22 40.64 -34.52
C LEU A 106 30.02 39.16 -34.90
N ARG A 107 30.20 38.79 -36.18
CA ARG A 107 30.17 37.38 -36.62
C ARG A 107 31.28 36.54 -35.97
N LEU A 108 32.51 37.05 -35.92
CA LEU A 108 33.64 36.36 -35.29
C LEU A 108 33.40 36.20 -33.78
N PHE A 109 32.88 37.24 -33.14
CA PHE A 109 32.55 37.20 -31.71
C PHE A 109 31.44 36.19 -31.39
N LEU A 110 30.38 36.10 -32.22
CA LEU A 110 29.37 35.04 -32.09
C LEU A 110 29.97 33.64 -32.26
N GLN A 111 30.91 33.47 -33.18
CA GLN A 111 31.59 32.19 -33.40
C GLN A 111 32.46 31.79 -32.19
N ASP A 112 33.07 32.75 -31.50
CA ASP A 112 33.83 32.51 -30.28
C ASP A 112 32.92 32.17 -29.09
N ILE A 113 31.77 32.85 -28.96
CA ILE A 113 30.75 32.50 -27.96
C ILE A 113 30.20 31.09 -28.23
N GLU A 114 29.87 30.78 -29.48
CA GLU A 114 29.39 29.47 -29.90
C GLU A 114 30.41 28.37 -29.57
N ARG A 115 31.70 28.59 -29.89
CA ARG A 115 32.76 27.68 -29.48
C ARG A 115 32.84 27.51 -27.97
N SER A 116 32.73 28.60 -27.20
CA SER A 116 32.76 28.53 -25.73
C SER A 116 31.62 27.67 -25.16
N ILE A 117 30.41 27.80 -25.71
CA ILE A 117 29.24 27.00 -25.31
C ILE A 117 29.45 25.53 -25.74
N VAL A 118 29.82 25.30 -27.00
CA VAL A 118 29.98 23.95 -27.58
C VAL A 118 31.14 23.19 -26.93
N PHE A 119 32.29 23.82 -26.67
CA PHE A 119 33.39 23.19 -25.93
C PHE A 119 32.99 22.82 -24.49
N GLY A 120 32.11 23.60 -23.87
CA GLY A 120 31.49 23.25 -22.58
C GLY A 120 30.63 21.99 -22.67
N ILE A 121 29.82 21.86 -23.72
CA ILE A 121 28.92 20.72 -23.97
C ILE A 121 29.69 19.45 -24.35
N CYS A 122 30.68 19.54 -25.25
CA CYS A 122 31.42 18.37 -25.76
C CYS A 122 32.34 17.70 -24.74
N LYS A 123 32.67 18.36 -23.62
CA LYS A 123 33.53 17.78 -22.58
C LYS A 123 32.87 16.66 -21.77
N ASN A 124 31.55 16.45 -21.86
CA ASN A 124 30.95 15.26 -21.26
C ASN A 124 29.55 14.92 -21.81
N PRO A 125 29.40 13.87 -22.64
CA PRO A 125 28.08 13.39 -23.02
C PRO A 125 27.39 12.64 -21.86
N GLU A 126 28.10 11.78 -21.10
CA GLU A 126 27.44 10.81 -20.20
C GLU A 126 28.31 10.27 -19.02
N THR A 127 29.54 10.73 -18.74
CA THR A 127 30.39 10.09 -17.70
C THR A 127 30.27 10.69 -16.30
N THR A 128 30.03 9.80 -15.35
CA THR A 128 29.83 9.93 -13.90
C THR A 128 31.01 10.47 -13.08
N GLU A 129 32.09 10.98 -13.68
CA GLU A 129 33.19 11.63 -12.95
C GLU A 129 33.03 13.17 -12.94
N PHE A 130 32.03 13.63 -12.18
CA PHE A 130 31.80 15.04 -11.92
C PHE A 130 32.61 15.48 -10.70
N PHE A 131 33.35 16.60 -10.74
CA PHE A 131 33.45 17.61 -9.65
C PHE A 131 34.50 18.72 -9.88
N ARG A 132 35.50 18.59 -10.79
CA ARG A 132 36.59 19.60 -10.84
C ARG A 132 36.30 20.90 -11.61
N ASP A 133 35.38 20.92 -12.58
CA ASP A 133 35.26 22.08 -13.52
C ASP A 133 33.83 22.66 -13.68
N HIS A 134 32.88 22.27 -12.82
CA HIS A 134 31.47 22.72 -12.93
C HIS A 134 31.27 24.21 -12.68
N ARG A 135 31.99 24.80 -11.72
CA ARG A 135 31.92 26.25 -11.45
C ARG A 135 32.43 27.08 -12.62
N ARG A 136 33.52 26.63 -13.27
CA ARG A 136 34.09 27.32 -14.44
C ARG A 136 33.12 27.29 -15.62
N ARG A 137 32.52 26.13 -15.91
CA ARG A 137 31.49 25.99 -16.96
C ARG A 137 30.29 26.90 -16.71
N LEU A 138 29.81 26.95 -15.48
CA LEU A 138 28.68 27.81 -15.12
C LEU A 138 29.01 29.29 -15.33
N ASP A 139 30.20 29.73 -14.91
CA ASP A 139 30.68 31.09 -15.12
C ASP A 139 30.81 31.41 -16.63
N ASP A 140 31.30 30.45 -17.43
CA ASP A 140 31.43 30.58 -18.89
C ASP A 140 30.05 30.71 -19.57
N TYR A 141 29.05 29.93 -19.15
CA TYR A 141 27.69 30.04 -19.68
C TYR A 141 27.00 31.34 -19.29
N PHE A 142 27.19 31.81 -18.05
CA PHE A 142 26.69 33.13 -17.64
C PHE A 142 27.36 34.26 -18.43
N ALA A 143 28.68 34.18 -18.65
CA ALA A 143 29.41 35.16 -19.45
C ALA A 143 28.92 35.16 -20.90
N ALA A 144 28.77 33.98 -21.51
CA ALA A 144 28.22 33.82 -22.86
C ALA A 144 26.82 34.44 -22.97
N ALA A 145 25.92 34.12 -22.05
CA ALA A 145 24.56 34.64 -22.07
C ALA A 145 24.49 36.15 -21.86
N LYS A 146 25.29 36.73 -20.95
CA LYS A 146 25.37 38.19 -20.74
C LYS A 146 25.90 38.90 -21.97
N ASN A 147 26.95 38.38 -22.60
CA ASN A 147 27.50 38.94 -23.82
C ASN A 147 26.47 38.90 -24.96
N LEU A 148 25.74 37.78 -25.11
CA LEU A 148 24.68 37.66 -26.12
C LEU A 148 23.53 38.65 -25.87
N LEU A 149 23.11 38.86 -24.62
CA LEU A 149 22.09 39.87 -24.28
C LEU A 149 22.55 41.28 -24.64
N GLN A 150 23.76 41.65 -24.25
CA GLN A 150 24.34 42.97 -24.57
C GLN A 150 24.46 43.17 -26.09
N MET A 151 24.77 42.12 -26.85
CA MET A 151 24.78 42.19 -28.31
C MET A 151 23.38 42.40 -28.90
N LEU A 152 22.36 41.73 -28.35
CA LEU A 152 20.97 41.85 -28.83
C LEU A 152 20.37 43.25 -28.59
N GLU A 153 20.95 44.04 -27.68
CA GLU A 153 20.60 45.44 -27.45
C GLU A 153 21.27 46.41 -28.45
N HIS A 154 22.24 45.94 -29.25
CA HIS A 154 23.01 46.79 -30.16
C HIS A 154 22.18 47.15 -31.42
N PRO A 155 22.09 48.43 -31.83
CA PRO A 155 21.18 48.89 -32.89
C PRO A 155 21.46 48.26 -34.27
N VAL A 156 22.70 47.86 -34.55
CA VAL A 156 23.10 47.16 -35.79
C VAL A 156 22.54 45.73 -35.87
N LEU A 157 22.13 45.14 -34.75
CA LEU A 157 21.61 43.77 -34.67
C LEU A 157 20.09 43.70 -34.48
N ALA A 158 19.37 44.81 -34.68
CA ALA A 158 17.93 44.87 -34.45
C ALA A 158 17.11 43.86 -35.30
N TYR A 159 17.62 43.47 -36.48
CA TYR A 159 16.95 42.55 -37.42
C TYR A 159 17.97 41.88 -38.37
N GLY A 160 17.77 40.59 -38.69
CA GLY A 160 18.58 39.84 -39.66
C GLY A 160 19.11 38.49 -39.17
N ASP A 161 19.93 37.83 -39.97
CA ASP A 161 20.44 36.47 -39.70
C ASP A 161 21.35 36.40 -38.47
N LEU A 162 22.18 37.42 -38.23
CA LEU A 162 22.99 37.49 -37.01
C LEU A 162 22.14 37.59 -35.75
N HIS A 163 21.04 38.36 -35.79
CA HIS A 163 20.11 38.49 -34.67
C HIS A 163 19.46 37.15 -34.34
N ASN A 164 18.97 36.45 -35.36
CA ASN A 164 18.38 35.13 -35.21
C ASN A 164 19.40 34.11 -34.67
N ARG A 165 20.65 34.18 -35.14
CA ARG A 165 21.76 33.34 -34.65
C ARG A 165 22.09 33.66 -33.19
N ALA A 166 22.19 34.92 -32.81
CA ALA A 166 22.45 35.36 -31.44
C ALA A 166 21.31 34.93 -30.49
N LYS A 167 20.04 35.06 -30.91
CA LYS A 167 18.88 34.53 -30.17
C LYS A 167 18.93 33.02 -30.01
N SER A 168 19.26 32.28 -31.06
CA SER A 168 19.39 30.82 -31.01
C SER A 168 20.50 30.36 -30.04
N LEU A 169 21.65 31.05 -30.10
CA LEU A 169 22.77 30.81 -29.17
C LEU A 169 22.40 31.17 -27.73
N LEU A 170 21.60 32.22 -27.52
CA LEU A 170 21.10 32.58 -26.20
C LEU A 170 20.20 31.48 -25.63
N VAL A 171 19.27 30.95 -26.43
CA VAL A 171 18.42 29.82 -26.03
C VAL A 171 19.28 28.59 -25.70
N THR A 172 20.35 28.35 -26.47
CA THR A 172 21.29 27.24 -26.23
C THR A 172 22.05 27.45 -24.92
N ALA A 173 22.54 28.66 -24.64
CA ALA A 173 23.21 29.00 -23.38
C ALA A 173 22.26 28.83 -22.17
N MET A 174 20.99 29.24 -22.31
CA MET A 174 19.96 29.00 -21.29
C MET A 174 19.69 27.51 -21.09
N GLY A 175 19.66 26.73 -22.17
CA GLY A 175 19.56 25.27 -22.13
C GLY A 175 20.73 24.63 -21.40
N SER A 176 21.96 25.10 -21.64
CA SER A 176 23.15 24.63 -20.92
C SER A 176 23.08 24.97 -19.43
N LEU A 177 22.64 26.17 -19.06
CA LEU A 177 22.42 26.55 -17.64
C LEU A 177 21.37 25.65 -16.98
N ALA A 178 20.26 25.37 -17.67
CA ALA A 178 19.23 24.43 -17.21
C ALA A 178 19.79 23.01 -17.01
N VAL A 179 20.64 22.51 -17.92
CA VAL A 179 21.29 21.21 -17.76
C VAL A 179 22.22 21.19 -16.54
N GLU A 180 23.01 22.24 -16.31
CA GLU A 180 23.88 22.29 -15.13
C GLU A 180 23.06 22.31 -13.82
N LEU A 181 21.87 22.93 -13.82
CA LEU A 181 20.92 22.87 -12.70
C LEU A 181 20.50 21.43 -12.39
N CYS A 182 20.19 20.62 -13.41
CA CYS A 182 19.79 19.21 -13.25
C CYS A 182 20.83 18.37 -12.50
N HIS A 183 22.11 18.78 -12.52
CA HIS A 183 23.21 18.06 -11.89
C HIS A 183 23.53 18.55 -10.46
N LEU A 184 22.83 19.58 -9.96
CA LEU A 184 23.06 20.09 -8.60
C LEU A 184 22.59 19.10 -7.54
N LYS A 185 23.46 18.77 -6.57
CA LYS A 185 23.11 17.97 -5.39
C LYS A 185 22.52 18.86 -4.28
N ILE A 186 21.28 19.28 -4.47
CA ILE A 186 20.56 20.16 -3.53
C ILE A 186 20.33 19.46 -2.18
N TRP A 187 20.07 18.15 -2.21
CA TRP A 187 19.71 17.35 -1.03
C TRP A 187 20.86 16.45 -0.61
N LYS A 188 21.08 16.31 0.71
CA LYS A 188 22.07 15.41 1.29
C LYS A 188 21.43 14.05 1.61
N PRO A 189 21.71 13.00 0.81
CA PRO A 189 21.06 11.70 0.99
C PRO A 189 21.38 11.05 2.34
N ASP A 190 22.63 11.15 2.82
CA ASP A 190 23.03 10.55 4.10
C ASP A 190 22.29 11.17 5.30
N ALA A 191 22.04 12.48 5.23
CA ALA A 191 21.35 13.21 6.29
C ALA A 191 19.85 12.84 6.29
N LEU A 192 19.21 12.74 5.12
CA LEU A 192 17.83 12.26 5.00
C LEU A 192 17.70 10.78 5.41
N ALA A 193 18.66 9.92 5.07
CA ALA A 193 18.67 8.53 5.50
C ALA A 193 18.78 8.41 7.04
N SER A 194 19.60 9.26 7.67
CA SER A 194 19.71 9.32 9.14
C SER A 194 18.42 9.81 9.81
N TYR A 195 17.71 10.76 9.20
CA TYR A 195 16.42 11.27 9.67
C TYR A 195 15.34 10.19 9.66
N LEU A 196 15.28 9.40 8.58
CA LEU A 196 14.25 8.37 8.43
C LEU A 196 14.50 7.15 9.31
N GLY A 197 15.76 6.87 9.64
CA GLY A 197 16.15 5.63 10.33
C GLY A 197 15.78 4.35 9.56
N CYS A 198 15.46 4.47 8.26
CA CYS A 198 15.03 3.35 7.44
C CYS A 198 15.75 3.33 6.10
N THR A 199 16.08 2.11 5.67
CA THR A 199 16.66 1.82 4.37
C THR A 199 15.65 1.02 3.54
N PRO A 200 15.83 0.98 2.23
CA PRO A 200 15.13 0.05 1.34
C PRO A 200 15.04 -1.38 1.87
N THR A 201 16.16 -1.89 2.36
CA THR A 201 16.30 -3.25 2.87
C THR A 201 15.57 -3.41 4.21
N SER A 202 15.65 -2.40 5.09
CA SER A 202 14.97 -2.46 6.39
C SER A 202 13.45 -2.49 6.24
N ILE A 203 12.88 -1.84 5.21
CA ILE A 203 11.44 -1.93 4.90
C ILE A 203 11.03 -3.38 4.62
N TRP A 204 11.82 -4.10 3.82
CA TRP A 204 11.58 -5.51 3.52
C TRP A 204 11.77 -6.42 4.73
N GLU A 205 12.78 -6.18 5.55
CA GLU A 205 13.04 -6.95 6.78
C GLU A 205 11.89 -6.82 7.78
N LEU A 206 11.40 -5.59 8.00
CA LEU A 206 10.25 -5.31 8.85
C LEU A 206 8.96 -5.97 8.32
N ALA A 207 8.73 -5.91 7.00
CA ALA A 207 7.57 -6.54 6.40
C ALA A 207 7.62 -8.07 6.53
N ARG A 208 8.79 -8.69 6.29
CA ARG A 208 8.98 -10.14 6.42
C ARG A 208 8.89 -10.62 7.86
N SER A 209 9.45 -9.89 8.83
CA SER A 209 9.38 -10.27 10.26
C SER A 209 7.93 -10.24 10.76
N SER A 210 7.16 -9.24 10.35
CA SER A 210 5.73 -9.15 10.63
C SER A 210 4.93 -10.32 10.04
N CYS A 211 5.23 -10.77 8.83
CA CYS A 211 4.57 -11.96 8.24
C CYS A 211 4.99 -13.29 8.92
N ARG A 212 6.18 -13.35 9.53
CA ARG A 212 6.68 -14.58 10.19
C ARG A 212 6.16 -14.78 11.62
N GLY A 213 5.61 -13.77 12.27
CA GLY A 213 5.11 -13.83 13.66
C GLY A 213 3.92 -14.76 13.92
N GLY A 214 3.42 -15.47 12.89
CA GLY A 214 2.29 -16.41 13.00
C GLY A 214 2.64 -17.87 13.33
N GLY A 215 3.92 -18.24 13.53
CA GLY A 215 4.25 -19.63 13.87
C GLY A 215 5.68 -19.87 14.37
N GLY A 216 5.78 -20.40 15.59
CA GLY A 216 6.99 -21.06 16.12
C GLY A 216 8.00 -20.11 16.78
N GLY A 217 8.24 -20.31 18.07
CA GLY A 217 9.03 -19.39 18.91
C GLY A 217 10.54 -19.68 19.02
N SER A 218 11.08 -19.06 20.08
CA SER A 218 12.44 -19.14 20.67
C SER A 218 13.53 -18.24 20.07
N GLY A 219 13.98 -17.25 20.88
CA GLY A 219 15.29 -16.60 20.75
C GLY A 219 15.32 -15.18 21.31
N SER A 220 15.93 -14.98 22.47
CA SER A 220 15.96 -13.75 23.28
C SER A 220 16.61 -12.52 22.63
N ALA A 221 16.05 -11.33 22.85
CA ALA A 221 16.66 -10.25 23.65
C ALA A 221 15.78 -8.96 23.65
N SER A 222 15.32 -8.59 24.85
CA SER A 222 15.25 -7.24 25.48
C SER A 222 15.49 -6.00 24.59
N SER A 223 14.77 -4.87 24.62
CA SER A 223 13.73 -4.19 25.44
C SER A 223 13.21 -3.03 24.54
N ALA A 224 12.09 -2.32 24.69
CA ALA A 224 11.26 -1.97 25.83
C ALA A 224 9.88 -1.44 25.36
N SER A 225 8.87 -1.76 26.16
CA SER A 225 7.78 -0.86 26.62
C SER A 225 6.79 -0.26 25.62
N TRP A 226 5.70 -0.98 25.34
CA TRP A 226 4.34 -0.38 25.33
C TRP A 226 3.36 -1.35 26.04
N MET A 227 3.08 -1.06 27.32
CA MET A 227 2.08 -1.76 28.17
C MET A 227 0.67 -1.20 27.89
N SER A 228 -0.30 -2.07 27.62
CA SER A 228 -1.43 -2.46 28.49
C SER A 228 -2.47 -1.38 28.85
N THR A 229 -3.69 -1.60 28.38
CA THR A 229 -4.89 -1.45 29.23
C THR A 229 -5.81 -2.65 29.03
N SER A 230 -6.19 -3.22 30.16
CA SER A 230 -6.86 -4.50 30.38
C SER A 230 -8.39 -4.40 30.30
N ARG A 231 -9.04 -5.47 29.80
CA ARG A 231 -10.25 -6.03 30.43
C ARG A 231 -10.18 -7.56 30.40
N SER A 232 -10.15 -8.10 31.60
CA SER A 232 -10.12 -9.51 31.98
C SER A 232 -11.49 -10.18 31.78
N CYS A 233 -11.51 -11.30 31.04
CA CYS A 233 -12.46 -12.40 31.24
C CYS A 233 -11.67 -13.71 31.17
N SER A 234 -11.81 -14.50 32.23
CA SER A 234 -11.03 -15.69 32.54
C SER A 234 -11.58 -16.96 31.90
N GLY A 235 -10.67 -17.78 31.37
CA GLY A 235 -10.65 -19.24 31.52
C GLY A 235 -11.32 -20.09 30.43
N GLY A 236 -10.51 -20.86 29.69
CA GLY A 236 -11.00 -22.07 29.01
C GLY A 236 -10.26 -22.50 27.73
N SER A 237 -9.04 -23.03 27.89
CA SER A 237 -8.38 -24.05 27.03
C SER A 237 -8.91 -24.25 25.59
N SER A 238 -8.25 -23.66 24.61
CA SER A 238 -8.30 -24.08 23.20
C SER A 238 -6.89 -24.47 22.71
N GLY A 239 -6.77 -25.68 22.19
CA GLY A 239 -5.53 -26.25 21.63
C GLY A 239 -5.02 -25.49 20.41
N PRO A 240 -3.76 -25.75 20.00
CA PRO A 240 -3.03 -24.89 19.09
C PRO A 240 -3.44 -25.14 17.64
N ASN A 241 -3.37 -24.08 16.82
CA ASN A 241 -3.52 -24.03 15.35
C ASN A 241 -4.76 -23.29 14.81
N GLY A 242 -5.30 -22.32 15.55
CA GLY A 242 -6.07 -21.23 14.96
C GLY A 242 -5.14 -20.06 14.65
N VAL A 243 -4.92 -19.73 13.38
CA VAL A 243 -4.24 -18.50 12.97
C VAL A 243 -5.05 -17.34 13.53
N SER A 244 -4.53 -16.69 14.58
CA SER A 244 -5.22 -15.58 15.23
C SER A 244 -5.23 -14.37 14.30
N PHE A 245 -6.43 -13.96 13.92
CA PHE A 245 -6.70 -12.79 13.09
C PHE A 245 -6.31 -11.48 13.81
N ASP A 246 -6.21 -11.49 15.14
CA ASP A 246 -5.95 -10.30 15.97
C ASP A 246 -4.55 -9.69 15.76
N GLY A 247 -3.56 -10.48 15.33
CA GLY A 247 -2.18 -9.98 15.16
C GLY A 247 -1.99 -9.06 13.94
N TYR A 248 -2.92 -9.08 12.99
CA TYR A 248 -2.74 -8.44 11.69
C TYR A 248 -3.18 -6.97 11.65
N TYR A 249 -4.06 -6.54 12.57
CA TYR A 249 -4.81 -5.28 12.45
C TYR A 249 -4.36 -4.14 13.37
N MET A 250 -3.63 -4.44 14.44
CA MET A 250 -3.17 -3.38 15.36
C MET A 250 -2.15 -2.43 14.73
N ALA A 251 -1.50 -2.82 13.62
CA ALA A 251 -0.45 -2.02 12.98
C ALA A 251 -0.95 -0.81 12.15
N LEU A 252 -2.24 -0.72 11.81
CA LEU A 252 -2.75 0.36 10.96
C LEU A 252 -3.51 1.46 11.73
N SER A 253 -3.95 1.19 12.96
CA SER A 253 -4.78 2.14 13.74
C SER A 253 -4.00 3.00 14.74
N GLU A 254 -2.81 2.61 15.20
CA GLU A 254 -2.17 3.24 16.38
C GLU A 254 -1.18 4.39 16.09
N GLU A 255 -0.81 4.68 14.85
CA GLU A 255 0.36 5.55 14.59
C GLU A 255 0.08 7.04 14.32
N ARG A 256 -1.16 7.53 14.45
CA ARG A 256 -1.41 8.99 14.30
C ARG A 256 -0.89 9.81 15.49
N THR A 257 -0.66 9.19 16.64
CA THR A 257 -0.45 9.89 17.92
C THR A 257 1.00 10.01 18.38
N VAL A 258 1.98 9.35 17.75
CA VAL A 258 3.36 9.34 18.26
C VAL A 258 4.29 10.35 17.56
N ARG A 259 3.96 10.86 16.37
CA ARG A 259 4.90 11.70 15.60
C ARG A 259 4.91 13.20 15.93
N SER A 260 4.13 13.66 16.90
CA SER A 260 4.23 15.06 17.38
C SER A 260 5.27 15.26 18.50
N GLY A 261 5.93 14.19 18.99
CA GLY A 261 6.60 14.21 20.31
C GLY A 261 8.12 14.05 20.38
N GLN A 262 8.83 13.78 19.29
CA GLN A 262 10.30 13.62 19.31
C GLN A 262 11.02 14.61 18.39
N ALA A 263 10.69 15.88 18.53
CA ALA A 263 11.53 16.98 18.06
C ALA A 263 12.58 17.30 19.13
N SER A 264 13.60 16.44 19.27
CA SER A 264 14.78 16.76 20.09
C SER A 264 16.04 16.10 19.55
N SER A 265 16.66 16.70 18.53
CA SER A 265 18.07 17.10 18.55
C SER A 265 18.41 17.83 17.24
N VAL A 266 19.08 18.98 17.36
CA VAL A 266 19.85 19.71 16.33
C VAL A 266 19.32 19.62 14.89
N THR A 267 18.70 20.70 14.39
CA THR A 267 18.31 20.89 12.98
C THR A 267 19.52 20.81 12.05
N ALA A 268 19.93 19.60 11.69
CA ALA A 268 20.92 19.37 10.65
C ALA A 268 20.30 19.83 9.33
N SER A 269 20.91 20.82 8.66
CA SER A 269 20.46 21.28 7.34
C SER A 269 20.61 20.14 6.33
N HIS A 270 19.49 19.53 5.96
CA HIS A 270 19.37 18.48 4.94
C HIS A 270 19.64 19.00 3.51
N ILE A 271 19.65 20.32 3.36
CA ILE A 271 19.93 21.05 2.12
C ILE A 271 21.41 21.48 2.05
N ASP A 272 22.03 21.36 0.88
CA ASP A 272 23.31 22.02 0.57
C ASP A 272 23.10 23.48 0.16
N LEU A 273 23.50 24.39 1.06
CA LEU A 273 23.34 25.84 0.86
C LEU A 273 24.14 26.38 -0.33
N LYS A 274 25.26 25.71 -0.70
CA LYS A 274 26.06 26.12 -1.86
C LYS A 274 25.30 25.82 -3.16
N SER A 275 24.75 24.62 -3.29
CA SER A 275 23.89 24.25 -4.43
C SER A 275 22.63 25.12 -4.52
N VAL A 276 21.98 25.46 -3.41
CA VAL A 276 20.82 26.38 -3.43
C VAL A 276 21.21 27.80 -3.84
N SER A 277 22.37 28.30 -3.41
CA SER A 277 22.86 29.60 -3.87
C SER A 277 23.12 29.63 -5.38
N ILE A 278 23.66 28.54 -5.93
CA ILE A 278 23.86 28.39 -7.38
C ILE A 278 22.50 28.32 -8.10
N LEU A 279 21.57 27.52 -7.58
CA LEU A 279 20.20 27.42 -8.08
C LEU A 279 19.52 28.79 -8.15
N ASN A 280 19.62 29.59 -7.08
CA ASN A 280 19.04 30.92 -7.05
C ASN A 280 19.67 31.83 -8.12
N LYS A 281 21.00 31.80 -8.31
CA LYS A 281 21.66 32.59 -9.37
C LYS A 281 21.17 32.21 -10.78
N ILE A 282 20.98 30.92 -11.03
CA ILE A 282 20.45 30.43 -12.31
C ILE A 282 18.99 30.90 -12.47
N ALA A 283 18.18 30.76 -11.42
CA ALA A 283 16.78 31.18 -11.42
C ALA A 283 16.64 32.70 -11.64
N ASP A 284 17.35 33.53 -10.87
CA ASP A 284 17.39 34.99 -10.99
C ASP A 284 17.65 35.41 -12.45
N PHE A 285 18.67 34.81 -13.06
CA PHE A 285 19.09 35.14 -14.41
C PHE A 285 18.10 34.67 -15.47
N MET A 286 17.65 33.41 -15.41
CA MET A 286 16.71 32.85 -16.40
C MET A 286 15.34 33.54 -16.35
N ILE A 287 14.86 33.90 -15.15
CA ILE A 287 13.61 34.66 -14.97
C ILE A 287 13.78 36.07 -15.53
N GLY A 288 14.89 36.74 -15.21
CA GLY A 288 15.18 38.09 -15.74
C GLY A 288 15.20 38.15 -17.28
N VAL A 289 15.58 37.05 -17.93
CA VAL A 289 15.63 36.92 -19.41
C VAL A 289 14.34 36.32 -19.99
N GLY A 290 13.33 36.01 -19.16
CA GLY A 290 12.03 35.49 -19.61
C GLY A 290 12.02 34.01 -20.04
N HIS A 291 12.99 33.20 -19.61
CA HIS A 291 13.11 31.77 -19.94
C HIS A 291 12.57 30.85 -18.82
N GLU A 292 11.52 31.28 -18.13
CA GLU A 292 10.98 30.58 -16.95
C GLU A 292 10.46 29.17 -17.27
N GLN A 293 9.85 28.94 -18.44
CA GLN A 293 9.37 27.61 -18.83
C GLN A 293 10.51 26.59 -18.97
N MET A 294 11.67 27.02 -19.47
CA MET A 294 12.85 26.15 -19.58
C MET A 294 13.40 25.78 -18.20
N LEU A 295 13.37 26.73 -17.26
CA LEU A 295 13.74 26.50 -15.87
C LEU A 295 12.79 25.49 -15.19
N ARG A 296 11.47 25.62 -15.39
CA ARG A 296 10.49 24.65 -14.86
C ARG A 296 10.72 23.24 -15.44
N GLY A 297 11.00 23.13 -16.75
CA GLY A 297 11.36 21.85 -17.36
C GLY A 297 12.67 21.24 -16.81
N ALA A 298 13.60 22.09 -16.37
CA ALA A 298 14.82 21.63 -15.69
C ALA A 298 14.53 21.05 -14.29
N PHE A 299 13.49 21.52 -13.60
CA PHE A 299 13.07 20.92 -12.32
C PHE A 299 12.54 19.49 -12.49
N ASP A 300 11.77 19.24 -13.56
CA ASP A 300 11.30 17.90 -13.90
C ASP A 300 12.49 16.96 -14.21
N GLN A 301 13.49 17.43 -14.96
CA GLN A 301 14.70 16.64 -15.20
C GLN A 301 15.54 16.46 -13.94
N HIS A 302 15.60 17.46 -13.05
CA HIS A 302 16.30 17.34 -11.77
C HIS A 302 15.66 16.28 -10.89
N SER A 303 14.32 16.20 -10.84
CA SER A 303 13.62 15.20 -10.04
C SER A 303 13.94 13.77 -10.49
N GLU A 304 14.06 13.51 -11.80
CA GLU A 304 14.50 12.21 -12.33
C GLU A 304 15.92 11.82 -11.85
N HIS A 305 16.82 12.79 -11.73
CA HIS A 305 18.17 12.57 -11.22
C HIS A 305 18.20 12.42 -9.69
N LEU A 306 17.38 13.19 -8.98
CA LEU A 306 17.25 13.17 -7.52
C LEU A 306 16.97 11.75 -7.00
N VAL A 307 16.04 11.07 -7.66
CA VAL A 307 15.59 9.73 -7.30
C VAL A 307 16.71 8.68 -7.44
N ARG A 308 17.76 8.94 -8.24
CA ARG A 308 18.91 8.02 -8.37
C ARG A 308 19.79 7.96 -7.13
N TYR A 309 19.83 9.01 -6.32
CA TYR A 309 20.65 9.08 -5.10
C TYR A 309 19.84 9.24 -3.81
N ILE A 310 18.57 9.64 -3.91
CA ILE A 310 17.58 9.49 -2.84
C ILE A 310 16.64 8.39 -3.28
N GLU A 311 17.13 7.16 -3.21
CA GLU A 311 16.39 6.03 -3.74
C GLU A 311 15.09 5.82 -2.97
N ILE A 312 14.97 6.36 -1.73
CA ILE A 312 13.76 6.26 -0.91
C ILE A 312 12.49 6.77 -1.64
N LEU A 313 12.69 7.71 -2.57
CA LEU A 313 11.65 8.35 -3.38
C LEU A 313 11.24 7.54 -4.61
N ASP A 314 12.00 6.51 -4.99
CA ASP A 314 11.61 5.59 -6.05
C ASP A 314 11.03 4.30 -5.44
N ILE A 315 9.73 4.11 -5.61
CA ILE A 315 9.11 2.81 -5.33
C ILE A 315 9.50 1.77 -6.38
N ASP A 316 9.79 2.22 -7.62
CA ASP A 316 10.43 1.35 -8.61
C ASP A 316 11.59 0.77 -7.90
N LYS A 317 12.45 1.58 -7.27
CA LYS A 317 13.57 1.10 -6.46
C LYS A 317 13.26 0.26 -5.22
N ILE A 318 12.05 -0.19 -4.90
CA ILE A 318 11.86 -1.18 -3.80
C ILE A 318 11.16 -2.44 -4.26
N LEU A 319 10.18 -2.28 -5.14
CA LEU A 319 9.21 -3.33 -5.47
C LEU A 319 9.37 -3.93 -6.86
N GLY A 320 9.90 -3.18 -7.83
CA GLY A 320 9.94 -3.61 -9.23
C GLY A 320 10.67 -4.94 -9.53
N ASN A 321 11.59 -5.42 -8.69
CA ASN A 321 12.22 -6.75 -8.85
C ASN A 321 11.58 -7.84 -7.97
N HIS A 322 10.58 -7.49 -7.17
CA HIS A 322 9.99 -8.34 -6.14
C HIS A 322 8.49 -8.58 -6.34
N MET A 323 7.92 -8.20 -7.48
CA MET A 323 6.48 -8.35 -7.78
C MET A 323 5.97 -9.80 -7.84
N GLU A 324 6.87 -10.79 -7.73
CA GLU A 324 6.58 -12.23 -7.63
C GLU A 324 6.30 -12.70 -6.18
N GLU A 325 6.57 -11.87 -5.18
CA GLU A 325 6.31 -12.14 -3.77
C GLU A 325 4.80 -12.21 -3.45
N SER A 326 4.44 -12.69 -2.25
CA SER A 326 3.03 -12.76 -1.85
C SER A 326 2.37 -11.37 -1.82
N THR A 327 1.10 -11.30 -2.23
CA THR A 327 0.32 -10.05 -2.21
C THR A 327 0.27 -9.41 -0.83
N GLU A 328 0.21 -10.24 0.22
CA GLU A 328 0.31 -9.82 1.62
C GLU A 328 1.61 -9.04 1.91
N LEU A 329 2.75 -9.60 1.49
CA LEU A 329 4.06 -8.99 1.72
C LEU A 329 4.25 -7.73 0.87
N LEU A 330 3.85 -7.78 -0.40
CA LEU A 330 3.85 -6.63 -1.31
C LEU A 330 3.06 -5.46 -0.73
N LEU A 331 1.91 -5.73 -0.11
CA LEU A 331 1.07 -4.70 0.49
C LEU A 331 1.70 -4.03 1.70
N LYS A 332 2.34 -4.81 2.58
CA LYS A 332 3.06 -4.25 3.73
C LYS A 332 4.22 -3.37 3.28
N VAL A 333 5.01 -3.85 2.32
CA VAL A 333 6.14 -3.09 1.76
C VAL A 333 5.65 -1.83 1.07
N TRP A 334 4.60 -1.91 0.25
CA TRP A 334 4.01 -0.76 -0.43
C TRP A 334 3.48 0.27 0.56
N THR A 335 2.72 -0.14 1.57
CA THR A 335 2.15 0.77 2.59
C THR A 335 3.24 1.45 3.40
N SER A 336 4.26 0.70 3.84
CA SER A 336 5.41 1.25 4.57
C SER A 336 6.22 2.22 3.71
N THR A 337 6.42 1.89 2.43
CA THR A 337 7.10 2.74 1.47
C THR A 337 6.36 4.03 1.27
N MET A 338 5.05 3.96 1.02
CA MET A 338 4.19 5.12 0.83
C MET A 338 4.30 6.08 2.02
N ARG A 339 4.16 5.56 3.26
CA ARG A 339 4.29 6.36 4.48
C ARG A 339 5.69 6.99 4.61
N THR A 340 6.73 6.26 4.24
CA THR A 340 8.12 6.76 4.26
C THR A 340 8.32 7.86 3.22
N VAL A 341 7.86 7.68 1.98
CA VAL A 341 7.94 8.68 0.92
C VAL A 341 7.23 9.97 1.33
N PHE A 342 6.01 9.89 1.87
CA PHE A 342 5.31 11.07 2.37
C PHE A 342 6.07 11.78 3.49
N SER A 343 6.66 11.02 4.43
CA SER A 343 7.50 11.58 5.49
C SER A 343 8.73 12.32 4.96
N VAL A 344 9.35 11.83 3.88
CA VAL A 344 10.49 12.49 3.23
C VAL A 344 10.05 13.75 2.51
N LEU A 345 8.95 13.67 1.76
CA LEU A 345 8.40 14.81 1.04
C LEU A 345 7.98 15.92 2.01
N ASP A 346 7.42 15.58 3.16
CA ASP A 346 7.08 16.54 4.20
C ASP A 346 8.32 17.24 4.78
N GLU A 347 9.37 16.49 5.09
CA GLU A 347 10.64 17.05 5.56
C GLU A 347 11.29 17.95 4.49
N MET A 348 11.26 17.53 3.22
CA MET A 348 11.76 18.32 2.10
C MET A 348 10.98 19.64 1.96
N ARG A 349 9.65 19.59 2.03
CA ARG A 349 8.79 20.79 2.03
C ARG A 349 9.13 21.71 3.20
N THR A 350 9.31 21.15 4.39
CA THR A 350 9.64 21.89 5.60
C THR A 350 10.98 22.61 5.46
N GLN A 351 12.03 21.92 5.01
CA GLN A 351 13.36 22.50 4.80
C GLN A 351 13.39 23.61 3.74
N LEU A 352 12.62 23.45 2.65
CA LEU A 352 12.47 24.49 1.62
C LEU A 352 11.71 25.73 2.12
N ASN A 353 10.91 25.60 3.19
CA ASN A 353 10.12 26.68 3.76
C ASN A 353 10.78 27.37 4.96
N GLN A 354 11.81 26.76 5.57
CA GLN A 354 12.50 27.31 6.73
C GLN A 354 13.33 28.56 6.44
N LYS A 355 13.78 28.76 5.20
CA LYS A 355 14.67 29.86 4.81
C LYS A 355 14.15 30.56 3.57
N ASP A 356 14.39 31.87 3.50
CA ASP A 356 14.23 32.60 2.25
C ASP A 356 15.38 32.27 1.30
N HIS A 357 15.03 31.88 0.08
CA HIS A 357 15.95 31.47 -0.96
C HIS A 357 16.07 32.49 -2.09
N GLY A 358 15.64 33.73 -1.90
CA GLY A 358 15.70 34.78 -2.93
C GLY A 358 14.62 34.58 -4.00
N THR A 359 14.94 34.80 -5.28
CA THR A 359 13.96 34.62 -6.37
C THR A 359 13.51 33.16 -6.51
N PHE A 360 14.34 32.19 -6.12
CA PHE A 360 13.91 30.79 -6.06
C PHE A 360 12.72 30.57 -5.10
N SER A 361 12.50 31.43 -4.11
CA SER A 361 11.35 31.35 -3.20
C SER A 361 10.00 31.42 -3.93
N SER A 362 9.93 32.06 -5.11
CA SER A 362 8.70 32.08 -5.93
C SER A 362 8.46 30.78 -6.69
N LEU A 363 9.52 30.01 -6.95
CA LEU A 363 9.50 28.76 -7.71
C LEU A 363 9.62 27.49 -6.86
N LYS A 364 9.87 27.61 -5.56
CA LYS A 364 10.03 26.46 -4.65
C LYS A 364 8.85 25.49 -4.68
N VAL A 365 7.62 26.00 -4.88
CA VAL A 365 6.40 25.18 -4.97
C VAL A 365 6.39 24.36 -6.25
N ASP A 366 6.81 24.94 -7.37
CA ASP A 366 6.91 24.25 -8.66
C ASP A 366 8.02 23.18 -8.60
N TYR A 367 9.18 23.52 -8.04
CA TYR A 367 10.29 22.59 -7.83
C TYR A 367 9.89 21.40 -6.94
N PHE A 368 9.28 21.66 -5.78
CA PHE A 368 8.80 20.60 -4.89
C PHE A 368 7.73 19.73 -5.59
N SER A 369 6.80 20.36 -6.31
CA SER A 369 5.74 19.63 -7.01
C SER A 369 6.28 18.70 -8.09
N ALA A 370 7.34 19.09 -8.81
CA ALA A 370 8.00 18.23 -9.81
C ALA A 370 8.56 16.95 -9.17
N ILE A 371 9.18 17.07 -7.99
CA ILE A 371 9.70 15.92 -7.24
C ILE A 371 8.58 15.04 -6.70
N ALA A 372 7.65 15.66 -5.95
CA ALA A 372 6.62 14.94 -5.24
C ALA A 372 5.66 14.22 -6.21
N LYS A 373 5.31 14.86 -7.34
CA LYS A 373 4.41 14.28 -8.35
C LYS A 373 4.95 12.97 -8.90
N GLU A 374 6.23 12.93 -9.30
CA GLU A 374 6.84 11.73 -9.89
C GLU A 374 6.83 10.56 -8.89
N SER A 375 7.31 10.78 -7.67
CA SER A 375 7.32 9.76 -6.62
C SER A 375 5.92 9.24 -6.28
N VAL A 376 4.94 10.14 -6.12
CA VAL A 376 3.57 9.76 -5.76
C VAL A 376 2.87 9.04 -6.90
N MET A 377 3.02 9.49 -8.15
CA MET A 377 2.41 8.81 -9.30
C MET A 377 2.94 7.38 -9.47
N LYS A 378 4.24 7.16 -9.25
CA LYS A 378 4.81 5.80 -9.23
C LYS A 378 4.20 4.95 -8.10
N LEU A 379 4.04 5.50 -6.90
CA LEU A 379 3.38 4.80 -5.77
C LEU A 379 1.97 4.32 -6.14
N LEU A 380 1.19 5.19 -6.79
CA LEU A 380 -0.17 4.88 -7.24
C LEU A 380 -0.18 3.83 -8.37
N ASN A 381 0.78 3.88 -9.29
CA ASN A 381 0.93 2.87 -10.34
C ASN A 381 1.19 1.47 -9.77
N TYR A 382 2.03 1.35 -8.73
CA TYR A 382 2.21 0.06 -8.05
C TYR A 382 0.97 -0.39 -7.29
N ALA A 383 0.22 0.54 -6.67
CA ALA A 383 -1.05 0.21 -6.04
C ALA A 383 -2.03 -0.42 -7.06
N ASN A 384 -2.08 0.13 -8.27
CA ASN A 384 -2.86 -0.42 -9.38
C ASN A 384 -2.39 -1.84 -9.75
N ALA A 385 -1.08 -2.05 -9.88
CA ALA A 385 -0.51 -3.35 -10.22
C ALA A 385 -0.81 -4.42 -9.16
N ILE A 386 -0.68 -4.07 -7.86
CA ILE A 386 -1.00 -4.98 -6.75
C ILE A 386 -2.51 -5.25 -6.70
N CYS A 387 -3.36 -4.25 -6.95
CA CYS A 387 -4.81 -4.43 -7.03
C CYS A 387 -5.22 -5.46 -8.11
N ILE A 388 -4.54 -5.47 -9.25
CA ILE A 388 -4.79 -6.44 -10.33
C ILE A 388 -4.48 -7.87 -9.86
N GLN A 389 -3.43 -8.06 -9.05
CA GLN A 389 -3.08 -9.38 -8.49
C GLN A 389 -4.10 -9.88 -7.45
N VAL A 390 -4.78 -8.98 -6.73
CA VAL A 390 -5.80 -9.33 -5.72
C VAL A 390 -7.17 -9.63 -6.36
N GLY A 391 -7.38 -9.21 -7.61
CA GLY A 391 -8.66 -9.34 -8.31
C GLY A 391 -9.15 -10.78 -8.58
N PRO A 392 -10.38 -10.91 -9.11
CA PRO A 392 -11.04 -12.21 -9.31
C PRO A 392 -10.36 -13.13 -10.35
N ASN A 393 -9.45 -12.59 -11.18
CA ASN A 393 -8.72 -13.36 -12.19
C ASN A 393 -7.46 -14.08 -11.64
N ASP A 394 -7.19 -13.97 -10.35
CA ASP A 394 -6.07 -14.65 -9.70
C ASP A 394 -6.22 -16.19 -9.78
N PRO A 395 -5.21 -16.92 -10.32
CA PRO A 395 -5.22 -18.37 -10.46
C PRO A 395 -5.50 -19.15 -9.16
N SER A 396 -5.25 -18.55 -7.99
CA SER A 396 -5.51 -19.18 -6.68
C SER A 396 -6.99 -19.50 -6.42
N CYS A 397 -7.92 -18.91 -7.18
CA CYS A 397 -9.37 -19.12 -7.04
C CYS A 397 -9.94 -20.32 -7.81
N ARG A 398 -9.12 -21.10 -8.55
CA ARG A 398 -9.64 -22.19 -9.39
C ARG A 398 -9.97 -23.48 -8.63
N ASP A 399 -9.47 -23.65 -7.41
CA ASP A 399 -9.73 -24.86 -6.61
C ASP A 399 -11.01 -24.69 -5.78
N THR A 400 -12.08 -25.34 -6.23
CA THR A 400 -13.43 -25.28 -5.64
C THR A 400 -13.48 -25.67 -4.15
N HIS A 401 -12.54 -26.49 -3.67
CA HIS A 401 -12.49 -26.93 -2.26
C HIS A 401 -11.69 -26.00 -1.32
N ALA A 402 -10.74 -25.20 -1.83
CA ALA A 402 -9.99 -24.20 -1.05
C ALA A 402 -10.61 -22.78 -1.12
N SER A 403 -11.57 -22.61 -2.03
CA SER A 403 -12.14 -21.34 -2.48
C SER A 403 -12.64 -20.40 -1.36
N VAL A 404 -13.50 -20.86 -0.43
CA VAL A 404 -14.07 -19.99 0.65
C VAL A 404 -12.98 -19.32 1.49
N LYS A 405 -11.85 -19.99 1.71
CA LYS A 405 -10.79 -19.53 2.61
C LYS A 405 -10.02 -18.32 2.05
N HIS A 406 -9.92 -18.21 0.72
CA HIS A 406 -9.13 -17.16 0.07
C HIS A 406 -9.87 -15.81 -0.02
N TYR A 407 -11.21 -15.82 -0.08
CA TYR A 407 -12.02 -14.60 -0.18
C TYR A 407 -11.84 -13.65 1.00
N PRO A 408 -11.92 -14.09 2.27
CA PRO A 408 -11.64 -13.23 3.42
C PRO A 408 -10.29 -12.54 3.30
N SER A 409 -9.20 -13.30 3.04
CA SER A 409 -7.84 -12.74 2.90
C SER A 409 -7.74 -11.70 1.78
N LYS A 410 -8.39 -11.91 0.63
CA LYS A 410 -8.45 -10.92 -0.44
C LYS A 410 -9.22 -9.67 -0.03
N MET A 411 -10.35 -9.81 0.65
CA MET A 411 -11.12 -8.69 1.18
C MET A 411 -10.31 -7.87 2.20
N VAL A 412 -9.56 -8.53 3.09
CA VAL A 412 -8.61 -7.87 3.99
C VAL A 412 -7.61 -7.02 3.21
N ASN A 413 -6.98 -7.60 2.20
CA ASN A 413 -5.97 -6.93 1.40
C ASN A 413 -6.53 -5.70 0.68
N LEU A 414 -7.75 -5.77 0.14
CA LEU A 414 -8.43 -4.62 -0.46
C LEU A 414 -8.76 -3.54 0.57
N LEU A 415 -9.22 -3.92 1.77
CA LEU A 415 -9.49 -2.96 2.84
C LEU A 415 -8.23 -2.22 3.27
N ILE A 416 -7.11 -2.92 3.39
CA ILE A 416 -5.80 -2.32 3.73
C ILE A 416 -5.36 -1.33 2.65
N MET A 417 -5.47 -1.72 1.37
CA MET A 417 -5.17 -0.79 0.25
C MET A 417 -6.07 0.44 0.29
N PHE A 418 -7.37 0.25 0.48
CA PHE A 418 -8.33 1.35 0.53
C PHE A 418 -7.99 2.33 1.67
N GLN A 419 -7.68 1.81 2.86
CA GLN A 419 -7.27 2.63 3.99
C GLN A 419 -5.99 3.43 3.73
N ALA A 420 -4.99 2.78 3.11
CA ALA A 420 -3.74 3.44 2.76
C ALA A 420 -3.93 4.54 1.70
N LEU A 421 -4.81 4.34 0.72
CA LEU A 421 -5.16 5.36 -0.27
C LEU A 421 -5.94 6.53 0.33
N GLU A 422 -6.86 6.26 1.26
CA GLU A 422 -7.55 7.32 2.02
C GLU A 422 -6.58 8.13 2.88
N TYR A 423 -5.58 7.47 3.49
CA TYR A 423 -4.48 8.16 4.15
C TYR A 423 -3.68 9.02 3.16
N ALA A 424 -3.28 8.46 2.02
CA ALA A 424 -2.55 9.19 0.98
C ALA A 424 -3.33 10.42 0.47
N LYS A 425 -4.64 10.30 0.31
CA LYS A 425 -5.52 11.42 -0.08
C LYS A 425 -5.38 12.60 0.89
N MET A 426 -5.42 12.32 2.19
CA MET A 426 -5.27 13.36 3.22
C MET A 426 -3.87 13.99 3.20
N GLU A 427 -2.82 13.19 3.07
CA GLU A 427 -1.44 13.68 2.96
C GLU A 427 -1.25 14.56 1.72
N ILE A 428 -1.83 14.18 0.56
CA ILE A 428 -1.72 14.96 -0.67
C ILE A 428 -2.45 16.29 -0.59
N LEU A 429 -3.61 16.33 0.07
CA LEU A 429 -4.36 17.57 0.30
C LEU A 429 -3.54 18.57 1.11
N ASP A 430 -2.72 18.09 2.04
CA ASP A 430 -1.81 18.92 2.83
C ASP A 430 -0.52 19.28 2.07
N LEU A 431 0.14 18.29 1.46
CA LEU A 431 1.45 18.43 0.82
C LEU A 431 1.44 19.28 -0.45
N PHE A 432 0.39 19.19 -1.28
CA PHE A 432 0.37 19.82 -2.61
C PHE A 432 -0.47 21.10 -2.67
N LEU A 433 0.10 22.13 -3.33
CA LEU A 433 -0.56 23.39 -3.64
C LEU A 433 -0.76 23.55 -5.16
N GLY A 434 -1.71 24.40 -5.57
CA GLY A 434 -1.94 24.72 -6.99
C GLY A 434 -2.54 23.59 -7.85
N GLN A 435 -2.11 23.51 -9.11
CA GLN A 435 -2.72 22.69 -10.17
C GLN A 435 -2.25 21.23 -10.20
N THR A 436 -1.18 20.89 -9.46
CA THR A 436 -0.55 19.55 -9.48
C THR A 436 -1.31 18.50 -8.67
N LYS A 437 -2.13 18.93 -7.70
CA LYS A 437 -2.97 18.06 -6.87
C LYS A 437 -4.12 17.39 -7.61
N GLY A 438 -4.73 18.08 -8.58
CA GLY A 438 -5.90 17.58 -9.31
C GLY A 438 -5.68 16.21 -9.97
N PRO A 439 -4.64 16.05 -10.80
CA PRO A 439 -4.34 14.76 -11.44
C PRO A 439 -4.05 13.62 -10.45
N ILE A 440 -3.35 13.91 -9.35
CA ILE A 440 -3.00 12.89 -8.34
C ILE A 440 -4.25 12.45 -7.57
N LEU A 441 -5.10 13.39 -7.15
CA LEU A 441 -6.36 13.08 -6.47
C LEU A 441 -7.31 12.29 -7.37
N MET A 442 -7.39 12.64 -8.66
CA MET A 442 -8.17 11.88 -9.64
C MET A 442 -7.69 10.43 -9.74
N GLU A 443 -6.38 10.18 -9.72
CA GLU A 443 -5.83 8.83 -9.76
C GLU A 443 -6.13 8.04 -8.48
N ILE A 444 -6.08 8.68 -7.31
CA ILE A 444 -6.50 8.06 -6.05
C ILE A 444 -7.99 7.70 -6.09
N GLU A 445 -8.84 8.61 -6.51
CA GLU A 445 -10.29 8.35 -6.63
C GLU A 445 -10.58 7.23 -7.63
N ARG A 446 -9.85 7.18 -8.75
CA ARG A 446 -9.95 6.07 -9.71
C ARG A 446 -9.61 4.74 -9.05
N LEU A 447 -8.54 4.69 -8.25
CA LEU A 447 -8.11 3.48 -7.54
C LEU A 447 -9.07 3.07 -6.43
N THR A 448 -9.53 4.00 -5.58
CA THR A 448 -10.48 3.69 -4.50
C THR A 448 -11.83 3.22 -5.03
N ASN A 449 -12.32 3.82 -6.13
CA ASN A 449 -13.51 3.36 -6.83
C ASN A 449 -13.31 1.95 -7.43
N GLY A 450 -12.14 1.69 -8.02
CA GLY A 450 -11.77 0.38 -8.54
C GLY A 450 -11.74 -0.70 -7.45
N LEU A 451 -11.10 -0.42 -6.31
CA LEU A 451 -11.06 -1.31 -5.15
C LEU A 451 -12.46 -1.61 -4.61
N SER A 452 -13.31 -0.57 -4.53
CA SER A 452 -14.71 -0.70 -4.09
C SER A 452 -15.52 -1.61 -5.01
N ALA A 453 -15.34 -1.46 -6.33
CA ALA A 453 -15.99 -2.34 -7.31
C ALA A 453 -15.52 -3.80 -7.19
N VAL A 454 -14.21 -4.04 -7.03
CA VAL A 454 -13.68 -5.40 -6.84
C VAL A 454 -14.18 -6.01 -5.53
N PHE A 455 -14.22 -5.22 -4.45
CA PHE A 455 -14.71 -5.67 -3.14
C PHE A 455 -16.18 -6.12 -3.22
N LEU A 456 -17.03 -5.36 -3.91
CA LEU A 456 -18.42 -5.73 -4.18
C LEU A 456 -18.53 -7.05 -4.95
N VAL A 457 -17.71 -7.24 -6.00
CA VAL A 457 -17.68 -8.50 -6.76
C VAL A 457 -17.30 -9.66 -5.85
N LEU A 458 -16.27 -9.52 -5.02
CA LEU A 458 -15.85 -10.56 -4.07
C LEU A 458 -16.96 -10.88 -3.05
N LEU A 459 -17.74 -9.91 -2.59
CA LEU A 459 -18.87 -10.15 -1.67
C LEU A 459 -19.97 -10.98 -2.35
N VAL A 460 -20.31 -10.65 -3.60
CA VAL A 460 -21.31 -11.37 -4.39
C VAL A 460 -20.84 -12.80 -4.69
N GLU A 461 -19.59 -12.96 -5.11
CA GLU A 461 -18.99 -14.27 -5.37
C GLU A 461 -18.92 -15.13 -4.11
N LEU A 462 -18.44 -14.57 -2.99
CA LEU A 462 -18.41 -15.29 -1.71
C LEU A 462 -19.81 -15.78 -1.34
N ASN A 463 -20.82 -14.92 -1.46
CA ASN A 463 -22.19 -15.29 -1.13
C ASN A 463 -22.73 -16.43 -2.03
N GLY A 464 -22.50 -16.35 -3.35
CA GLY A 464 -22.85 -17.43 -4.27
C GLY A 464 -22.13 -18.73 -3.93
N LEU A 465 -20.85 -18.63 -3.63
CA LEU A 465 -20.00 -19.76 -3.30
C LEU A 465 -20.40 -20.42 -1.99
N LEU A 466 -20.74 -19.64 -0.95
CA LEU A 466 -21.24 -20.17 0.32
C LEU A 466 -22.47 -21.06 0.08
N ARG A 467 -23.40 -20.62 -0.78
CA ARG A 467 -24.62 -21.39 -1.06
C ARG A 467 -24.37 -22.68 -1.84
N SER A 468 -23.30 -22.76 -2.63
CA SER A 468 -22.95 -23.93 -3.43
C SER A 468 -21.91 -24.86 -2.78
N GLN A 469 -21.32 -24.46 -1.66
CA GLN A 469 -20.20 -25.19 -1.06
C GLN A 469 -20.65 -26.54 -0.50
N HIS A 470 -19.92 -27.60 -0.86
CA HIS A 470 -20.02 -28.90 -0.20
C HIS A 470 -18.96 -29.03 0.90
N LEU A 471 -19.40 -29.39 2.10
CA LEU A 471 -18.57 -29.52 3.30
C LEU A 471 -18.18 -30.97 3.55
N VAL A 472 -16.92 -31.19 3.93
CA VAL A 472 -16.46 -32.48 4.46
C VAL A 472 -16.64 -32.46 5.97
N ILE A 473 -17.71 -33.08 6.46
CA ILE A 473 -18.05 -33.09 7.88
C ILE A 473 -17.41 -34.31 8.56
N SER A 474 -16.27 -34.10 9.24
CA SER A 474 -15.55 -35.15 9.95
C SER A 474 -16.05 -35.40 11.37
N ASN A 475 -16.69 -34.41 11.99
CA ASN A 475 -17.30 -34.50 13.32
C ASN A 475 -18.49 -33.54 13.44
N THR A 476 -19.24 -33.64 14.54
CA THR A 476 -20.42 -32.80 14.79
C THR A 476 -20.10 -31.41 15.34
N GLY A 477 -18.84 -31.08 15.62
CA GLY A 477 -18.43 -29.81 16.21
C GLY A 477 -18.62 -28.60 15.28
N VAL A 478 -18.13 -27.44 15.72
CA VAL A 478 -18.17 -26.22 14.91
C VAL A 478 -17.26 -26.41 13.70
N HIS A 479 -17.83 -26.22 12.50
CA HIS A 479 -17.11 -26.38 11.25
C HIS A 479 -16.16 -25.19 11.02
N HIS A 480 -14.97 -25.45 10.46
CA HIS A 480 -13.96 -24.41 10.24
C HIS A 480 -14.46 -23.27 9.34
N VAL A 481 -15.28 -23.57 8.32
CA VAL A 481 -15.91 -22.53 7.47
C VAL A 481 -16.78 -21.58 8.29
N THR A 482 -17.56 -22.10 9.25
CA THR A 482 -18.36 -21.27 10.17
C THR A 482 -17.46 -20.29 10.94
N GLN A 483 -16.34 -20.76 11.46
CA GLN A 483 -15.36 -19.92 12.16
C GLN A 483 -14.75 -18.86 11.24
N HIS A 484 -14.38 -19.23 10.01
CA HIS A 484 -13.77 -18.31 9.05
C HIS A 484 -14.73 -17.22 8.62
N ILE A 485 -15.99 -17.56 8.33
CA ILE A 485 -17.00 -16.59 7.91
C ILE A 485 -17.41 -15.67 9.06
N MET A 486 -17.56 -16.19 10.28
CA MET A 486 -17.82 -15.31 11.44
C MET A 486 -16.63 -14.41 11.76
N GLY A 487 -15.39 -14.88 11.55
CA GLY A 487 -14.19 -14.04 11.63
C GLY A 487 -14.19 -12.91 10.59
N LEU A 488 -14.65 -13.19 9.36
CA LEU A 488 -14.87 -12.14 8.35
C LEU A 488 -15.99 -11.17 8.77
N MET A 489 -17.12 -11.67 9.28
CA MET A 489 -18.22 -10.79 9.73
C MET A 489 -17.74 -9.83 10.81
N ARG A 490 -16.96 -10.35 11.78
CA ARG A 490 -16.31 -9.53 12.81
C ARG A 490 -15.47 -8.42 12.17
N LEU A 491 -14.57 -8.76 11.25
CA LEU A 491 -13.72 -7.77 10.58
C LEU A 491 -14.53 -6.69 9.87
N LEU A 492 -15.52 -7.10 9.08
CA LEU A 492 -16.33 -6.18 8.30
C LEU A 492 -17.03 -5.16 9.20
N VAL A 493 -17.49 -5.62 10.37
CA VAL A 493 -18.13 -4.79 11.39
C VAL A 493 -17.13 -3.91 12.12
N GLU A 494 -15.95 -4.42 12.48
CA GLU A 494 -14.87 -3.63 13.09
C GLU A 494 -14.39 -2.49 12.16
N GLN A 495 -14.47 -2.70 10.84
CA GLN A 495 -14.09 -1.74 9.81
C GLN A 495 -15.30 -1.06 9.15
N LYS A 496 -16.44 -0.98 9.83
CA LYS A 496 -17.73 -0.52 9.26
C LYS A 496 -17.62 0.79 8.49
N ASP A 497 -16.93 1.81 9.02
CA ASP A 497 -16.83 3.12 8.35
C ASP A 497 -16.14 3.01 6.98
N LYS A 498 -15.10 2.17 6.89
CA LYS A 498 -14.36 1.95 5.63
C LYS A 498 -15.18 1.12 4.66
N VAL A 499 -15.85 0.08 5.16
CA VAL A 499 -16.74 -0.73 4.33
C VAL A 499 -17.92 0.10 3.83
N HIS A 500 -18.48 1.00 4.65
CA HIS A 500 -19.53 1.93 4.23
C HIS A 500 -19.07 2.80 3.06
N MET A 501 -17.89 3.40 3.13
CA MET A 501 -17.30 4.16 2.02
C MET A 501 -17.18 3.32 0.76
N MET A 502 -16.67 2.08 0.87
CA MET A 502 -16.56 1.16 -0.27
C MET A 502 -17.91 0.70 -0.84
N LEU A 503 -19.00 0.82 -0.06
CA LEU A 503 -20.36 0.49 -0.47
C LEU A 503 -21.16 1.73 -0.92
N ASN A 504 -20.48 2.80 -1.32
CA ASN A 504 -21.04 4.09 -1.72
C ASN A 504 -21.83 4.77 -0.59
N ASP A 505 -21.27 4.77 0.62
CA ASP A 505 -21.81 5.39 1.85
C ASP A 505 -23.25 5.00 2.17
N ASN A 506 -23.66 3.78 1.78
CA ASN A 506 -25.01 3.29 2.00
C ASN A 506 -25.04 2.32 3.19
N PRO A 507 -25.51 2.75 4.39
CA PRO A 507 -25.53 1.91 5.57
C PRO A 507 -26.48 0.72 5.44
N ASP A 508 -27.60 0.89 4.73
CA ASP A 508 -28.57 -0.18 4.51
C ASP A 508 -27.94 -1.32 3.68
N LYS A 509 -27.12 -0.99 2.68
CA LYS A 509 -26.39 -2.00 1.89
C LYS A 509 -25.43 -2.82 2.74
N PHE A 510 -24.73 -2.18 3.68
CA PHE A 510 -23.81 -2.91 4.57
C PHE A 510 -24.55 -3.91 5.45
N GLY A 511 -25.63 -3.47 6.12
CA GLY A 511 -26.45 -4.36 6.94
C GLY A 511 -27.07 -5.51 6.14
N GLN A 512 -27.52 -5.22 4.91
CA GLN A 512 -28.03 -6.24 3.99
C GLN A 512 -26.96 -7.27 3.62
N VAL A 513 -25.73 -6.84 3.29
CA VAL A 513 -24.62 -7.74 2.95
C VAL A 513 -24.27 -8.66 4.12
N VAL A 514 -24.12 -8.12 5.33
CA VAL A 514 -23.82 -8.91 6.54
C VAL A 514 -24.92 -9.94 6.80
N THR A 515 -26.18 -9.51 6.78
CA THR A 515 -27.34 -10.38 6.98
C THR A 515 -27.42 -11.48 5.91
N GLN A 516 -27.12 -11.14 4.66
CA GLN A 516 -27.17 -12.07 3.54
C GLN A 516 -26.05 -13.12 3.61
N LEU A 517 -24.83 -12.73 4.00
CA LEU A 517 -23.72 -13.66 4.19
C LEU A 517 -23.98 -14.64 5.34
N ILE A 518 -24.52 -14.15 6.47
CA ILE A 518 -24.92 -15.02 7.59
C ILE A 518 -26.04 -15.96 7.16
N SER A 519 -27.06 -15.47 6.46
CA SER A 519 -28.15 -16.32 5.95
C SER A 519 -27.65 -17.38 4.96
N SER A 520 -26.66 -17.05 4.12
CA SER A 520 -26.04 -17.99 3.19
C SER A 520 -25.18 -19.03 3.89
N LEU A 521 -24.50 -18.67 4.99
CA LEU A 521 -23.82 -19.61 5.86
C LEU A 521 -24.82 -20.57 6.53
N GLU A 522 -25.91 -20.06 7.11
CA GLU A 522 -26.97 -20.88 7.72
C GLU A 522 -27.57 -21.85 6.70
N PHE A 523 -27.86 -21.38 5.48
CA PHE A 523 -28.35 -22.21 4.38
C PHE A 523 -27.38 -23.32 3.99
N MET A 524 -26.09 -22.98 3.85
CA MET A 524 -25.04 -23.95 3.55
C MET A 524 -24.98 -25.05 4.61
N LEU A 525 -25.04 -24.66 5.90
CA LEU A 525 -25.00 -25.60 7.02
C LEU A 525 -26.22 -26.52 7.01
N ASP A 526 -27.43 -26.00 6.79
CA ASP A 526 -28.65 -26.80 6.65
C ASP A 526 -28.53 -27.81 5.51
N MET A 527 -28.16 -27.34 4.31
CA MET A 527 -28.00 -28.19 3.13
C MET A 527 -26.98 -29.31 3.35
N ASN A 528 -25.80 -28.99 3.89
CA ASN A 528 -24.74 -29.98 4.11
C ASN A 528 -25.04 -30.91 5.29
N SER A 529 -25.81 -30.47 6.29
CA SER A 529 -26.21 -31.35 7.40
C SER A 529 -26.96 -32.59 6.90
N ARG A 530 -27.75 -32.46 5.82
CA ARG A 530 -28.53 -33.56 5.24
C ARG A 530 -27.68 -34.72 4.70
N SER A 531 -26.38 -34.49 4.48
CA SER A 531 -25.43 -35.56 4.10
C SER A 531 -25.04 -36.48 5.25
N LEU A 532 -25.28 -36.08 6.50
CA LEU A 532 -24.99 -36.89 7.68
C LEU A 532 -26.00 -38.04 7.80
N ALA A 533 -25.48 -39.24 8.10
CA ALA A 533 -26.24 -40.49 8.05
C ALA A 533 -27.39 -40.57 9.06
N LEU A 534 -27.22 -39.98 10.24
CA LEU A 534 -28.17 -40.08 11.33
C LEU A 534 -28.87 -38.74 11.55
N GLN A 535 -30.20 -38.73 11.59
CA GLN A 535 -30.98 -37.50 11.83
C GLN A 535 -30.55 -36.79 13.12
N GLY A 536 -30.26 -37.54 14.20
CA GLY A 536 -29.71 -36.96 15.43
C GLY A 536 -28.37 -36.24 15.23
N GLN A 537 -27.50 -36.77 14.36
CA GLN A 537 -26.21 -36.17 14.05
C GLN A 537 -26.38 -34.85 13.27
N GLN A 538 -27.37 -34.80 12.36
CA GLN A 538 -27.76 -33.58 11.64
C GLN A 538 -28.14 -32.47 12.61
N GLN A 539 -29.01 -32.79 13.59
CA GLN A 539 -29.47 -31.83 14.58
C GLN A 539 -28.33 -31.33 15.48
N VAL A 540 -27.43 -32.21 15.94
CA VAL A 540 -26.28 -31.82 16.77
C VAL A 540 -25.29 -30.95 16.00
N PHE A 541 -25.04 -31.26 14.73
CA PHE A 541 -24.18 -30.45 13.87
C PHE A 541 -24.75 -29.03 13.69
N LEU A 542 -26.04 -28.92 13.38
CA LEU A 542 -26.71 -27.62 13.26
C LEU A 542 -26.71 -26.86 14.58
N LEU A 543 -27.00 -27.54 15.69
CA LEU A 543 -27.00 -26.95 17.04
C LEU A 543 -25.64 -26.33 17.37
N ASN A 544 -24.53 -27.05 17.15
CA ASN A 544 -23.18 -26.52 17.41
C ASN A 544 -22.87 -25.29 16.56
N ASN A 545 -23.15 -25.34 15.25
CA ASN A 545 -22.77 -24.27 14.35
C ASN A 545 -23.65 -23.02 14.50
N ILE A 546 -24.96 -23.18 14.65
CA ILE A 546 -25.88 -22.05 14.86
C ILE A 546 -25.69 -21.43 16.24
N ASN A 547 -25.40 -22.23 17.29
CA ASN A 547 -25.06 -21.67 18.60
C ASN A 547 -23.79 -20.83 18.52
N PHE A 548 -22.75 -21.32 17.82
CA PHE A 548 -21.54 -20.55 17.61
C PHE A 548 -21.79 -19.23 16.87
N VAL A 549 -22.59 -19.24 15.79
CA VAL A 549 -22.97 -18.02 15.06
C VAL A 549 -23.70 -17.03 15.98
N LEU A 550 -24.64 -17.52 16.80
CA LEU A 550 -25.39 -16.69 17.76
C LEU A 550 -24.49 -16.11 18.86
N GLU A 551 -23.56 -16.89 19.40
CA GLU A 551 -22.58 -16.41 20.39
C GLU A 551 -21.68 -15.33 19.81
N GLN A 552 -21.14 -15.55 18.61
CA GLN A 552 -20.33 -14.54 17.91
C GLN A 552 -21.15 -13.28 17.65
N ALA A 553 -22.40 -13.40 17.18
CA ALA A 553 -23.29 -12.24 17.00
C ALA A 553 -23.54 -11.47 18.31
N ASN A 554 -23.71 -12.17 19.44
CA ASN A 554 -23.92 -11.54 20.74
C ASN A 554 -22.66 -10.87 21.32
N ASN A 555 -21.47 -11.39 20.98
CA ASN A 555 -20.20 -10.84 21.45
C ASN A 555 -19.83 -9.50 20.80
N TYR A 556 -20.32 -9.23 19.58
CA TYR A 556 -20.05 -7.97 18.87
C TYR A 556 -21.30 -7.09 18.81
N THR A 557 -21.29 -5.97 19.55
CA THR A 557 -22.44 -5.07 19.70
C THR A 557 -22.98 -4.58 18.36
N ASP A 558 -22.11 -4.14 17.45
CA ASP A 558 -22.51 -3.65 16.13
C ASP A 558 -23.13 -4.77 15.26
N LEU A 559 -22.61 -6.00 15.34
CA LEU A 559 -23.18 -7.15 14.62
C LEU A 559 -24.58 -7.49 15.15
N LYS A 560 -24.76 -7.47 16.48
CA LYS A 560 -26.06 -7.64 17.12
C LYS A 560 -27.06 -6.55 16.70
N LEU A 561 -26.61 -5.30 16.56
CA LEU A 561 -27.45 -4.19 16.09
C LEU A 561 -27.89 -4.37 14.64
N ILE A 562 -26.98 -4.80 13.76
CA ILE A 562 -27.27 -5.05 12.34
C ILE A 562 -28.30 -6.18 12.16
N LEU A 563 -28.12 -7.29 12.89
CA LEU A 563 -29.01 -8.44 12.80
C LEU A 563 -30.36 -8.20 13.50
N GLY A 564 -30.35 -7.41 14.57
CA GLY A 564 -31.53 -7.07 15.36
C GLY A 564 -31.93 -8.15 16.37
N GLU A 565 -32.69 -7.72 17.39
CA GLU A 565 -33.13 -8.58 18.49
C GLU A 565 -34.07 -9.72 18.04
N SER A 566 -34.92 -9.45 17.04
CA SER A 566 -35.82 -10.45 16.46
C SER A 566 -35.07 -11.62 15.84
N TRP A 567 -33.92 -11.37 15.20
CA TRP A 567 -33.06 -12.41 14.65
C TRP A 567 -32.49 -13.27 15.78
N CYS A 568 -31.99 -12.67 16.87
CA CYS A 568 -31.47 -13.41 18.03
C CYS A 568 -32.55 -14.30 18.67
N LEU A 569 -33.76 -13.78 18.88
CA LEU A 569 -34.88 -14.54 19.43
C LEU A 569 -35.25 -15.72 18.54
N GLN A 570 -35.30 -15.51 17.22
CA GLN A 570 -35.57 -16.58 16.26
C GLN A 570 -34.52 -17.69 16.34
N ARG A 571 -33.24 -17.36 16.52
CA ARG A 571 -32.16 -18.36 16.62
C ARG A 571 -32.22 -19.10 17.94
N HIS A 572 -32.57 -18.45 19.05
CA HIS A 572 -32.85 -19.15 20.32
C HIS A 572 -33.96 -20.19 20.16
N VAL A 573 -35.09 -19.82 19.53
CA VAL A 573 -36.19 -20.77 19.25
C VAL A 573 -35.72 -21.91 18.36
N GLN A 574 -34.89 -21.62 17.35
CA GLN A 574 -34.34 -22.63 16.45
C GLN A 574 -33.40 -23.61 17.17
N LEU A 575 -32.57 -23.13 18.11
CA LEU A 575 -31.72 -24.00 18.93
C LEU A 575 -32.55 -24.94 19.81
N ASP A 576 -33.63 -24.46 20.42
CA ASP A 576 -34.55 -25.29 21.19
C ASP A 576 -35.25 -26.34 20.30
N GLN A 577 -35.60 -25.99 19.06
CA GLN A 577 -36.17 -26.92 18.07
C GLN A 577 -35.16 -28.00 17.67
N PHE A 578 -33.89 -27.66 17.43
CA PHE A 578 -32.85 -28.64 17.14
C PHE A 578 -32.64 -29.60 18.32
N LEU A 579 -32.62 -29.07 19.54
CA LEU A 579 -32.52 -29.87 20.75
C LEU A 579 -33.69 -30.86 20.86
N ALA A 580 -34.93 -30.38 20.72
CA ALA A 580 -36.12 -31.21 20.80
C ALA A 580 -36.14 -32.28 19.68
N SER A 581 -35.81 -31.89 18.46
CA SER A 581 -35.77 -32.78 17.29
C SER A 581 -34.68 -33.85 17.43
N TYR A 582 -33.52 -33.49 18.00
CA TYR A 582 -32.47 -34.45 18.32
C TYR A 582 -32.96 -35.50 19.33
N VAL A 583 -33.58 -35.04 20.43
CA VAL A 583 -34.09 -35.93 21.49
C VAL A 583 -35.15 -36.86 20.94
N GLU A 584 -36.03 -36.35 20.09
CA GLU A 584 -37.08 -37.15 19.44
C GLU A 584 -36.50 -38.19 18.48
N ALA A 585 -35.64 -37.77 17.56
CA ALA A 585 -35.04 -38.66 16.56
C ALA A 585 -34.14 -39.74 17.18
N SER A 586 -33.40 -39.41 18.25
CA SER A 586 -32.38 -40.31 18.80
C SER A 586 -32.86 -41.16 19.97
N TRP A 587 -33.72 -40.60 20.84
CA TRP A 587 -34.06 -41.24 22.11
C TRP A 587 -35.49 -41.78 22.17
N THR A 588 -36.43 -41.27 21.37
CA THR A 588 -37.76 -41.92 21.26
C THR A 588 -37.67 -43.37 20.78
N PRO A 589 -36.83 -43.74 19.79
CA PRO A 589 -36.65 -45.14 19.40
C PRO A 589 -36.13 -46.02 20.54
N VAL A 590 -35.25 -45.50 21.40
CA VAL A 590 -34.76 -46.21 22.60
C VAL A 590 -35.93 -46.46 23.56
N MET A 591 -36.75 -45.44 23.81
CA MET A 591 -37.90 -45.52 24.72
C MET A 591 -39.09 -46.31 24.17
N SER A 592 -39.21 -46.43 22.84
CA SER A 592 -40.28 -47.21 22.21
C SER A 592 -40.25 -48.70 22.61
N SER A 593 -39.10 -49.19 23.10
CA SER A 593 -38.94 -50.52 23.69
C SER A 593 -39.92 -50.77 24.84
N PHE A 594 -40.30 -49.70 25.54
CA PHE A 594 -41.22 -49.74 26.67
C PHE A 594 -42.66 -49.37 26.30
N ILE A 595 -42.86 -48.50 25.31
CA ILE A 595 -44.17 -47.85 25.03
C ILE A 595 -45.11 -48.74 24.20
N ILE A 596 -44.59 -49.55 23.27
CA ILE A 596 -45.43 -50.16 22.22
C ILE A 596 -46.26 -51.36 22.72
N THR A 597 -46.01 -51.90 23.91
CA THR A 597 -46.52 -53.23 24.22
C THR A 597 -47.16 -53.35 25.62
N ARG A 598 -48.49 -53.14 25.70
CA ARG A 598 -49.27 -53.41 26.95
C ARG A 598 -49.35 -54.91 27.30
N ILE A 599 -49.30 -55.80 26.29
CA ILE A 599 -49.47 -57.26 26.45
C ILE A 599 -48.19 -57.97 26.96
N PRO A 600 -46.97 -57.66 26.48
CA PRO A 600 -45.70 -58.22 26.95
C PRO A 600 -45.23 -57.70 28.31
N LYS A 601 -45.77 -56.57 28.81
CA LYS A 601 -45.50 -56.07 30.18
C LYS A 601 -45.76 -57.12 31.25
N ILE A 602 -46.76 -57.97 31.03
CA ILE A 602 -47.18 -59.00 31.99
C ILE A 602 -46.50 -60.35 31.69
N LEU A 603 -46.26 -60.65 30.40
CA LEU A 603 -45.80 -61.98 29.95
C LEU A 603 -44.28 -62.11 29.75
N TRP A 604 -43.58 -61.08 29.24
CA TRP A 604 -42.14 -61.16 28.92
C TRP A 604 -41.37 -59.86 29.23
N PRO A 605 -41.31 -59.46 30.50
CA PRO A 605 -40.78 -58.14 30.80
C PRO A 605 -39.22 -58.12 30.76
N GLN A 606 -38.52 -59.27 30.76
CA GLN A 606 -37.06 -59.35 30.50
C GLN A 606 -36.69 -58.95 29.06
N GLN A 607 -37.46 -59.41 28.07
CA GLN A 607 -37.21 -59.11 26.66
C GLN A 607 -37.31 -57.62 26.34
N LEU A 608 -38.16 -56.88 27.07
CA LEU A 608 -38.27 -55.42 26.94
C LEU A 608 -36.99 -54.72 27.42
N PHE A 609 -36.44 -55.16 28.56
CA PHE A 609 -35.16 -54.65 29.06
C PHE A 609 -34.00 -55.02 28.15
N ASP A 610 -33.94 -56.23 27.61
CA ASP A 610 -32.88 -56.63 26.66
C ASP A 610 -32.92 -55.78 25.39
N LYS A 611 -34.13 -55.53 24.86
CA LYS A 611 -34.33 -54.65 23.69
C LYS A 611 -33.94 -53.19 24.00
N PHE A 612 -34.33 -52.68 25.17
CA PHE A 612 -33.91 -51.37 25.64
C PHE A 612 -32.39 -51.29 25.79
N ASN A 613 -31.77 -52.23 26.50
CA ASN A 613 -30.34 -52.26 26.77
C ASN A 613 -29.53 -52.28 25.47
N SER A 614 -29.96 -53.08 24.48
CA SER A 614 -29.34 -53.14 23.17
C SER A 614 -29.43 -51.80 22.43
N ARG A 615 -30.62 -51.19 22.36
CA ARG A 615 -30.82 -49.88 21.71
C ARG A 615 -30.09 -48.75 22.44
N PHE A 616 -30.12 -48.75 23.76
CA PHE A 616 -29.42 -47.79 24.60
C PHE A 616 -27.91 -47.87 24.34
N GLU A 617 -27.31 -49.06 24.42
CA GLU A 617 -25.88 -49.26 24.16
C GLU A 617 -25.50 -48.82 22.74
N MET A 618 -26.29 -49.17 21.73
CA MET A 618 -26.03 -48.72 20.35
C MET A 618 -26.03 -47.20 20.25
N THR A 619 -27.09 -46.54 20.74
CA THR A 619 -27.19 -45.07 20.71
C THR A 619 -26.08 -44.41 21.52
N TYR A 620 -25.80 -44.92 22.72
CA TYR A 620 -24.76 -44.43 23.63
C TYR A 620 -23.38 -44.51 22.99
N ASN A 621 -22.99 -45.67 22.46
CA ASN A 621 -21.66 -45.88 21.88
C ASN A 621 -21.44 -45.00 20.65
N VAL A 622 -22.47 -44.80 19.82
CA VAL A 622 -22.39 -43.85 18.69
C VAL A 622 -22.25 -42.41 19.19
N GLN A 623 -23.12 -41.97 20.10
CA GLN A 623 -23.18 -40.56 20.52
C GLN A 623 -22.04 -40.15 21.46
N LYS A 624 -21.38 -41.10 22.12
CA LYS A 624 -20.13 -40.84 22.86
C LYS A 624 -19.02 -40.31 21.95
N THR A 625 -19.03 -40.68 20.66
CA THR A 625 -18.07 -40.19 19.66
C THR A 625 -18.43 -38.83 19.08
N TRP A 626 -19.61 -38.29 19.38
CA TRP A 626 -20.02 -36.98 18.88
C TRP A 626 -19.46 -35.89 19.79
N LYS A 627 -19.20 -34.73 19.23
CA LYS A 627 -18.70 -33.57 19.95
C LYS A 627 -19.76 -32.48 20.04
N VAL A 628 -20.01 -31.97 21.24
CA VAL A 628 -20.77 -30.71 21.45
C VAL A 628 -19.82 -29.69 22.04
N THR A 629 -19.50 -28.64 21.28
CA THR A 629 -18.40 -27.73 21.62
C THR A 629 -18.70 -26.91 22.85
N ASP A 630 -19.90 -26.32 22.94
CA ASP A 630 -20.32 -25.49 24.08
C ASP A 630 -20.73 -26.38 25.27
N PRO A 631 -20.07 -26.24 26.44
CA PRO A 631 -20.41 -27.01 27.64
C PRO A 631 -21.82 -26.76 28.17
N VAL A 632 -22.39 -25.56 27.99
CA VAL A 632 -23.75 -25.22 28.43
C VAL A 632 -24.77 -25.96 27.58
N ILE A 633 -24.61 -25.96 26.25
CA ILE A 633 -25.47 -26.72 25.34
C ILE A 633 -25.31 -28.23 25.58
N ARG A 634 -24.08 -28.69 25.81
CA ARG A 634 -23.79 -30.10 26.14
C ARG A 634 -24.55 -30.54 27.39
N GLN A 635 -24.51 -29.73 28.43
CA GLN A 635 -25.22 -30.00 29.68
C GLN A 635 -26.74 -30.01 29.47
N LYS A 636 -27.30 -29.03 28.75
CA LYS A 636 -28.73 -28.99 28.41
C LYS A 636 -29.20 -30.23 27.65
N LEU A 637 -28.41 -30.72 26.69
CA LEU A 637 -28.70 -31.96 25.97
C LEU A 637 -28.75 -33.15 26.93
N ARG A 638 -27.72 -33.32 27.77
CA ARG A 638 -27.64 -34.41 28.76
C ARG A 638 -28.82 -34.39 29.73
N GLU A 639 -29.20 -33.23 30.22
CA GLU A 639 -30.36 -33.05 31.09
C GLU A 639 -31.66 -33.47 30.41
N LYS A 640 -31.88 -33.02 29.16
CA LYS A 640 -33.09 -33.35 28.39
C LYS A 640 -33.20 -34.83 28.06
N ILE A 641 -32.07 -35.48 27.78
CA ILE A 641 -32.01 -36.94 27.59
C ILE A 641 -32.33 -37.65 28.90
N THR A 642 -31.71 -37.23 30.00
CA THR A 642 -31.93 -37.79 31.34
C THR A 642 -33.39 -37.68 31.75
N GLN A 643 -34.02 -36.51 31.56
CA GLN A 643 -35.44 -36.27 31.82
C GLN A 643 -36.36 -37.16 30.96
N LYS A 644 -35.93 -37.59 29.77
CA LYS A 644 -36.71 -38.49 28.90
C LYS A 644 -36.50 -39.96 29.24
N VAL A 645 -35.27 -40.37 29.53
CA VAL A 645 -34.89 -41.78 29.70
C VAL A 645 -35.16 -42.27 31.12
N ILE A 646 -34.71 -41.54 32.14
CA ILE A 646 -34.68 -42.01 33.53
C ILE A 646 -36.07 -42.21 34.13
N PRO A 647 -37.03 -41.26 34.04
CA PRO A 647 -38.33 -41.42 34.67
C PRO A 647 -39.09 -42.65 34.15
N LEU A 648 -39.07 -42.84 32.83
CA LEU A 648 -39.67 -44.01 32.21
C LEU A 648 -38.92 -45.27 32.63
N TYR A 649 -37.59 -45.32 32.53
CA TYR A 649 -36.82 -46.50 32.94
C TYR A 649 -37.11 -46.92 34.40
N ARG A 650 -37.12 -45.95 35.32
CA ARG A 650 -37.42 -46.15 36.75
C ARG A 650 -38.82 -46.72 36.95
N MET A 651 -39.84 -46.13 36.33
CA MET A 651 -41.22 -46.62 36.39
C MET A 651 -41.34 -48.09 35.92
N TYR A 652 -40.61 -48.47 34.86
CA TYR A 652 -40.60 -49.87 34.39
C TYR A 652 -39.81 -50.79 35.33
N LEU A 653 -38.72 -50.32 35.93
CA LEU A 653 -37.93 -51.09 36.89
C LEU A 653 -38.72 -51.36 38.18
N GLU A 654 -39.48 -50.39 38.67
CA GLU A 654 -40.34 -50.51 39.85
C GLU A 654 -41.52 -51.46 39.62
N SER A 655 -41.98 -51.62 38.37
CA SER A 655 -43.02 -52.60 38.02
C SER A 655 -42.54 -54.07 38.04
N TYR A 656 -41.28 -54.29 38.39
CA TYR A 656 -40.56 -55.57 38.38
C TYR A 656 -40.35 -56.10 39.80
N SER A 657 -40.45 -57.42 40.01
CA SER A 657 -40.18 -57.98 41.34
C SER A 657 -38.69 -57.88 41.72
N ASP A 658 -38.39 -57.65 43.01
CA ASP A 658 -37.03 -57.44 43.54
C ASP A 658 -36.02 -58.52 43.12
N LYS A 659 -36.46 -59.78 43.03
CA LYS A 659 -35.59 -60.90 42.58
C LYS A 659 -35.15 -60.73 41.14
N LYS A 660 -36.00 -60.15 40.29
CA LYS A 660 -35.70 -59.95 38.87
C LYS A 660 -35.03 -58.59 38.61
N GLN A 661 -35.18 -57.59 39.48
CA GLN A 661 -34.41 -56.34 39.40
C GLN A 661 -32.89 -56.59 39.47
N LYS A 662 -32.45 -57.55 40.29
CA LYS A 662 -31.03 -57.96 40.38
C LYS A 662 -30.46 -58.56 39.09
N SER A 663 -31.32 -58.94 38.13
CA SER A 663 -30.89 -59.48 36.82
C SER A 663 -30.78 -58.43 35.72
N VAL A 664 -31.15 -57.17 36.00
CA VAL A 664 -31.12 -56.09 35.01
C VAL A 664 -29.70 -55.54 34.87
N ARG A 665 -29.24 -55.42 33.62
CA ARG A 665 -27.85 -55.04 33.27
C ARG A 665 -27.46 -53.63 33.72
N PHE A 666 -28.40 -52.70 33.80
CA PHE A 666 -28.16 -51.34 34.26
C PHE A 666 -29.04 -51.03 35.47
N ASN A 667 -28.48 -50.43 36.52
CA ASN A 667 -29.28 -49.72 37.51
C ASN A 667 -29.45 -48.25 37.06
N VAL A 668 -30.27 -47.51 37.79
CA VAL A 668 -30.58 -46.11 37.46
C VAL A 668 -29.32 -45.25 37.53
N GLU A 669 -28.49 -45.43 38.56
CA GLU A 669 -27.26 -44.65 38.75
C GLU A 669 -26.25 -44.88 37.61
N HIS A 670 -26.14 -46.12 37.11
CA HIS A 670 -25.23 -46.44 36.00
C HIS A 670 -25.71 -45.87 34.66
N LEU A 671 -27.03 -45.80 34.42
CA LEU A 671 -27.57 -45.10 33.25
C LEU A 671 -27.28 -43.60 33.33
N GLU A 672 -27.54 -42.98 34.48
CA GLU A 672 -27.26 -41.56 34.70
C GLU A 672 -25.78 -41.24 34.49
N ALA A 673 -24.87 -42.05 35.05
CA ALA A 673 -23.43 -41.89 34.86
C ALA A 673 -23.03 -41.96 33.37
N ARG A 674 -23.55 -42.93 32.61
CA ARG A 674 -23.28 -43.03 31.17
C ARG A 674 -23.85 -41.86 30.38
N LEU A 675 -25.05 -41.39 30.71
CA LEU A 675 -25.64 -40.23 30.06
C LEU A 675 -24.86 -38.93 30.31
N LEU A 676 -24.00 -38.89 31.34
CA LEU A 676 -23.07 -37.78 31.53
C LEU A 676 -21.81 -37.88 30.65
N GLU A 677 -21.50 -39.04 30.07
CA GLU A 677 -20.30 -39.26 29.25
C GLU A 677 -20.51 -38.95 27.75
N ILE A 678 -21.75 -38.86 27.28
CA ILE A 678 -22.03 -38.59 25.86
C ILE A 678 -21.64 -37.15 25.47
N PHE A 679 -21.28 -36.95 24.21
CA PHE A 679 -20.87 -35.66 23.63
C PHE A 679 -19.46 -35.14 23.98
N GLU A 680 -18.62 -35.94 24.63
CA GLU A 680 -17.23 -35.56 24.91
C GLU A 680 -16.32 -35.59 23.67
N GLY A 681 -16.59 -36.49 22.71
CA GLY A 681 -16.19 -36.41 21.29
C GLY A 681 -14.72 -36.25 20.97
#